data_AF-C3ZTI4-F1
#
_entry.id   AF-C3ZTI4-F1
#
_cell.length_a   1.000
_cell.length_b   1.000
_cell.length_c   1.000
_cell.angle_alpha   90.00
_cell.angle_beta   90.00
_cell.angle_gamma   90.00
#
_symmetry.space_group_name_H-M   'P 1'
#
loop_
_entity.id
_entity.type
_entity.pdbx_description
1 polymer ?
#
loop_
_entity_poly.entity_id
_entity_poly.type
_entity_poly.pdbx_seq_one_letter_code
_entity_poly.pdbx_strand_id
1 'polypeptide(L)'
;MAKKVAVIGSGASGLAAIKCCLDEGLQPVCFEKGTDIGGLWNFKEEALPGFGSVFRSTVTINSKEMICFSDFPIPKEYPNFMHHSWVIKYFRLYADNFGLMKYIRFRHRVDRVKPTENFAETGQWDITYTDEEKNETTTEVYDAVMVCTGHHVYPHYPRDNFPGIDDFQGKIIHREQQESISLMLRYVSSTSVDYKDFKGYENKRVIVVGIGNSGGDVSVELSRHTEQLFLSTRRGGWIVTRAASRGLPTDIWANRRWADALPLWLKERIAQRTLNRRFDHAEYGLKPKHAVFGQFPTVNDDLPNRIITGSIIVKPNIKRFTKTGVVFEDDTVEDDIDAVIFATGYRFSFPFVDESVLKVENNHVNLYKYAFPPKLNPPTLSIIGLIQPVGAIMPISEMQSRWATRVFKGTAKLPSQRVMSEDINKKKLNISKRYYQSPRQTVQVDYIAMMDDVAVEIGVKPDLKSLFFSDPRLALQCYFGPCTPYQYRLMGPGAWKGAKEAIQTQMYRVKYPTKTRAIPDQALEMAKKVAVIGGGASGLAAIKCCLDEGLQPVCFEKGTDIGGLWNFKEEALPGFASVYRSTVINTSKEMMCYSDFPIPKEYPNFMPHSSIVKYFKMYAHNFDLIKHIRFRHHVDHVKPREDFSETGQWDITYTDEEKDETTTEVFDAVMVCTGHHAYPHYPRDSFPGIDDFQGETTHSHDYKDFKGYENKRVIVIGIGNSGGDVSVELSRHTKQLFLSTRRGSWVANRVGSRGLPVDIWATRRWADALPLWFKERFAQRQLNQRFDHSVYGLKPKHPVFGQHPTVNDDLPNRIITGSIIVKPNIKRFTKTGVVFEDDSVEDDIDAVVFCTGYRFDFAYIDESVLKAEGNDVSLYKYVFPPKLNPPTLSVIGLIQPLGAIMPISEIMCRWATRVFKGTTKLPPQGAMFDNIRQKKIDISKRYYQSPRQTVQVDYITMMDDVAVEIGVKPNFKSLFFSDPGLAIQCYFGPCTPYQYRLMGPGAWKGAKEAIQTQMYRVKYPTKTRATHEDDDAGISSILKVLVVLVVILAFLWNLL
;
A
#
# COMPACT_ATOMS: atom_id res chain seq x y z
N MET A 1 -21.58 -4.35 50.67
CA MET A 1 -22.32 -4.79 49.46
C MET A 1 -21.95 -3.86 48.31
N ALA A 2 -21.98 -4.35 47.06
CA ALA A 2 -21.85 -3.48 45.89
C ALA A 2 -23.05 -2.52 45.83
N LYS A 3 -22.82 -1.25 45.50
CA LYS A 3 -23.89 -0.26 45.36
C LYS A 3 -24.81 -0.64 44.19
N LYS A 4 -26.13 -0.60 44.41
CA LYS A 4 -27.16 -0.83 43.39
C LYS A 4 -27.39 0.44 42.59
N VAL A 5 -27.36 0.35 41.26
CA VAL A 5 -27.51 1.49 40.36
C VAL A 5 -28.71 1.26 39.44
N ALA A 6 -29.70 2.15 39.48
CA ALA A 6 -30.81 2.14 38.53
C ALA A 6 -30.38 2.80 37.21
N VAL A 7 -30.52 2.10 36.09
CA VAL A 7 -30.26 2.61 34.74
C VAL A 7 -31.58 2.72 33.99
N ILE A 8 -31.95 3.92 33.54
CA ILE A 8 -33.26 4.15 32.90
C ILE A 8 -33.07 4.27 31.39
N GLY A 9 -33.52 3.24 30.66
CA GLY A 9 -33.40 3.09 29.20
C GLY A 9 -32.18 2.26 28.77
N SER A 10 -32.37 1.40 27.77
CA SER A 10 -31.38 0.44 27.24
C SER A 10 -30.92 0.75 25.81
N GLY A 11 -30.89 2.04 25.45
CA GLY A 11 -30.24 2.52 24.23
C GLY A 11 -28.71 2.49 24.31
N ALA A 12 -28.03 3.16 23.37
CA ALA A 12 -26.56 3.24 23.35
C ALA A 12 -25.97 3.70 24.70
N SER A 13 -26.55 4.74 25.31
CA SER A 13 -26.17 5.25 26.63
C SER A 13 -26.40 4.23 27.74
N GLY A 14 -27.52 3.52 27.71
CA GLY A 14 -27.90 2.53 28.71
C GLY A 14 -26.98 1.31 28.71
N LEU A 15 -26.70 0.76 27.52
CA LEU A 15 -25.76 -0.37 27.39
C LEU A 15 -24.36 0.01 27.89
N ALA A 16 -23.88 1.20 27.53
CA ALA A 16 -22.61 1.71 28.04
C ALA A 16 -22.64 1.91 29.57
N ALA A 17 -23.73 2.43 30.11
CA ALA A 17 -23.92 2.62 31.55
C ALA A 17 -23.88 1.30 32.34
N ILE A 18 -24.63 0.28 31.89
CA ILE A 18 -24.62 -1.06 32.51
C ILE A 18 -23.19 -1.61 32.50
N LYS A 19 -22.52 -1.59 31.34
CA LYS A 19 -21.15 -2.10 31.20
C LYS A 19 -20.16 -1.36 32.12
N CYS A 20 -20.24 -0.03 32.16
CA CYS A 20 -19.39 0.78 33.04
C CYS A 20 -19.67 0.56 34.53
N CYS A 21 -20.91 0.21 34.91
CA CYS A 21 -21.22 -0.17 36.29
C CYS A 21 -20.49 -1.46 36.65
N LEU A 22 -20.54 -2.46 35.76
CA LEU A 22 -19.88 -3.75 35.97
C LEU A 22 -18.35 -3.62 36.03
N ASP A 23 -17.75 -2.82 35.14
CA ASP A 23 -16.31 -2.52 35.15
C ASP A 23 -15.83 -1.95 36.50
N GLU A 24 -16.68 -1.16 37.16
CA GLU A 24 -16.38 -0.54 38.45
C GLU A 24 -16.85 -1.37 39.66
N GLY A 25 -17.47 -2.53 39.45
CA GLY A 25 -17.97 -3.42 40.51
C GLY A 25 -19.27 -2.94 41.16
N LEU A 26 -20.06 -2.12 40.47
CA LEU A 26 -21.41 -1.71 40.87
C LEU A 26 -22.45 -2.73 40.36
N GLN A 27 -23.63 -2.77 40.96
CA GLN A 27 -24.71 -3.68 40.58
C GLN A 27 -25.81 -2.92 39.79
N PRO A 28 -25.77 -2.93 38.44
CA PRO A 28 -26.79 -2.25 37.65
C PRO A 28 -28.11 -3.03 37.61
N VAL A 29 -29.23 -2.30 37.60
CA VAL A 29 -30.54 -2.78 37.17
C VAL A 29 -31.08 -1.77 36.16
N CYS A 30 -31.28 -2.22 34.92
CA CYS A 30 -31.77 -1.39 33.85
C CYS A 30 -33.27 -1.58 33.65
N PHE A 31 -34.01 -0.48 33.60
CA PHE A 31 -35.44 -0.45 33.31
C PHE A 31 -35.64 0.01 31.86
N GLU A 32 -36.17 -0.87 31.02
CA GLU A 32 -36.51 -0.58 29.64
C GLU A 32 -38.02 -0.67 29.45
N LYS A 33 -38.64 0.43 29.01
CA LYS A 33 -40.07 0.48 28.69
C LYS A 33 -40.40 -0.41 27.48
N GLY A 34 -39.48 -0.51 26.53
CA GLY A 34 -39.63 -1.34 25.34
C GLY A 34 -39.50 -2.84 25.61
N THR A 35 -39.71 -3.61 24.56
CA THR A 35 -39.58 -5.08 24.56
C THR A 35 -38.20 -5.57 24.11
N ASP A 36 -37.32 -4.66 23.68
CA ASP A 36 -35.99 -4.97 23.16
C ASP A 36 -35.06 -3.75 23.35
N ILE A 37 -33.75 -3.98 23.27
CA ILE A 37 -32.71 -2.96 23.43
C ILE A 37 -32.64 -2.01 22.23
N GLY A 38 -31.87 -0.93 22.39
CA GLY A 38 -31.47 -0.05 21.29
C GLY A 38 -32.14 1.31 21.25
N GLY A 39 -33.17 1.52 22.07
CA GLY A 39 -33.84 2.82 22.24
C GLY A 39 -34.27 3.40 20.90
N LEU A 40 -33.82 4.62 20.59
CA LEU A 40 -34.11 5.33 19.33
C LEU A 40 -33.85 4.49 18.08
N TRP A 41 -32.78 3.67 18.07
CA TRP A 41 -32.38 2.88 16.90
C TRP A 41 -33.26 1.65 16.66
N ASN A 42 -34.10 1.30 17.63
CA ASN A 42 -35.05 0.21 17.48
C ASN A 42 -36.26 0.73 16.70
N PHE A 43 -36.37 0.29 15.45
CA PHE A 43 -37.44 0.71 14.55
C PHE A 43 -38.78 0.13 15.02
N LYS A 44 -39.81 0.97 14.99
CA LYS A 44 -41.19 0.59 15.29
C LYS A 44 -42.07 0.97 14.11
N GLU A 45 -42.99 0.08 13.74
CA GLU A 45 -43.90 0.30 12.61
C GLU A 45 -44.87 1.46 12.85
N GLU A 46 -45.18 1.73 14.12
CA GLU A 46 -46.04 2.81 14.55
C GLU A 46 -45.31 3.74 15.53
N ALA A 47 -45.69 5.02 15.55
CA ALA A 47 -45.23 5.95 16.57
C ALA A 47 -46.00 5.72 17.87
N LEU A 48 -45.28 5.36 18.92
CA LEU A 48 -45.86 5.09 20.23
C LEU A 48 -45.57 6.26 21.19
N PRO A 49 -46.57 6.77 21.93
CA PRO A 49 -46.37 7.85 22.90
C PRO A 49 -45.23 7.57 23.89
N GLY A 50 -44.31 8.53 24.00
CA GLY A 50 -43.15 8.44 24.88
C GLY A 50 -42.04 7.49 24.41
N PHE A 51 -42.09 6.99 23.17
CA PHE A 51 -41.00 6.25 22.54
C PHE A 51 -40.35 7.07 21.43
N GLY A 52 -39.03 7.25 21.50
CA GLY A 52 -38.25 7.65 20.34
C GLY A 52 -38.00 6.46 19.43
N SER A 53 -38.19 6.61 18.13
CA SER A 53 -37.87 5.58 17.14
C SER A 53 -37.53 6.21 15.79
N VAL A 54 -36.52 5.67 15.13
CA VAL A 54 -36.12 6.02 13.76
C VAL A 54 -37.20 5.64 12.72
N PHE A 55 -37.09 6.16 11.51
CA PHE A 55 -37.86 5.71 10.33
C PHE A 55 -37.08 4.64 9.55
N ARG A 56 -37.78 3.88 8.70
CA ARG A 56 -37.28 2.63 8.12
C ARG A 56 -35.95 2.80 7.38
N SER A 57 -35.80 3.84 6.57
CA SER A 57 -34.59 4.09 5.77
C SER A 57 -33.40 4.72 6.54
N THR A 58 -33.52 4.89 7.87
CA THR A 58 -32.51 5.64 8.64
C THR A 58 -31.13 4.98 8.61
N VAL A 59 -30.12 5.78 8.27
CA VAL A 59 -28.70 5.42 8.31
C VAL A 59 -27.91 6.37 9.23
N THR A 60 -26.79 5.91 9.79
CA THR A 60 -25.95 6.75 10.63
C THR A 60 -25.36 7.93 9.83
N ILE A 61 -25.18 9.06 10.52
CA ILE A 61 -24.52 10.26 9.97
C ILE A 61 -23.00 10.26 10.20
N ASN A 62 -22.53 9.44 11.14
CA ASN A 62 -21.11 9.22 11.43
C ASN A 62 -20.71 7.79 11.06
N SER A 63 -19.42 7.63 10.73
CA SER A 63 -18.83 6.37 10.33
C SER A 63 -18.62 5.44 11.52
N LYS A 64 -18.59 4.13 11.26
CA LYS A 64 -18.50 3.07 12.27
C LYS A 64 -17.34 3.23 13.25
N GLU A 65 -16.18 3.68 12.76
CA GLU A 65 -14.99 3.88 13.60
C GLU A 65 -15.15 5.07 14.57
N MET A 66 -16.02 6.02 14.25
CA MET A 66 -16.30 7.17 15.10
C MET A 66 -17.41 6.88 16.12
N ILE A 67 -18.35 5.96 15.83
CA ILE A 67 -19.51 5.69 16.70
C ILE A 67 -19.39 4.43 17.56
N CYS A 68 -18.36 3.60 17.38
CA CYS A 68 -18.19 2.38 18.19
C CYS A 68 -17.95 2.69 19.68
N PHE A 69 -18.12 1.68 20.53
CA PHE A 69 -17.67 1.73 21.93
C PHE A 69 -16.15 1.55 21.95
N SER A 70 -15.47 2.25 22.87
CA SER A 70 -14.03 2.47 22.84
C SER A 70 -13.18 1.21 23.04
N ASP A 71 -13.77 0.14 23.57
CA ASP A 71 -13.16 -1.18 23.79
C ASP A 71 -13.84 -2.30 23.01
N PHE A 72 -14.72 -1.97 22.07
CA PHE A 72 -15.41 -2.93 21.22
C PHE A 72 -15.59 -2.37 19.80
N PRO A 73 -14.58 -2.50 18.93
CA PRO A 73 -14.68 -2.06 17.54
C PRO A 73 -15.85 -2.73 16.81
N ILE A 74 -16.55 -1.96 15.98
CA ILE A 74 -17.57 -2.52 15.08
C ILE A 74 -16.87 -3.46 14.05
N PRO A 75 -17.44 -4.63 13.72
CA PRO A 75 -16.86 -5.56 12.77
C PRO A 75 -16.43 -4.91 11.45
N LYS A 76 -15.31 -5.37 10.87
CA LYS A 76 -14.73 -4.78 9.66
C LYS A 76 -15.66 -4.93 8.44
N GLU A 77 -16.51 -5.95 8.44
CA GLU A 77 -17.50 -6.28 7.40
C GLU A 77 -18.67 -5.29 7.39
N TYR A 78 -18.97 -4.63 8.52
CA TYR A 78 -20.12 -3.75 8.61
C TYR A 78 -19.89 -2.48 7.75
N PRO A 79 -20.95 -1.95 7.11
CA PRO A 79 -20.86 -0.71 6.35
C PRO A 79 -20.30 0.46 7.18
N ASN A 80 -19.59 1.40 6.54
CA ASN A 80 -19.09 2.58 7.24
C ASN A 80 -20.24 3.41 7.82
N PHE A 81 -21.31 3.61 7.07
CA PHE A 81 -22.54 4.26 7.54
C PHE A 81 -23.61 3.19 7.64
N MET A 82 -24.07 2.93 8.85
CA MET A 82 -24.89 1.76 9.17
C MET A 82 -26.37 2.12 9.10
N HIS A 83 -27.15 1.32 8.38
CA HIS A 83 -28.60 1.29 8.56
C HIS A 83 -28.97 0.96 10.01
N HIS A 84 -30.08 1.48 10.52
CA HIS A 84 -30.47 1.30 11.93
C HIS A 84 -30.47 -0.19 12.37
N SER A 85 -30.83 -1.11 11.47
CA SER A 85 -30.78 -2.56 11.75
C SER A 85 -29.36 -3.10 12.00
N TRP A 86 -28.33 -2.55 11.36
CA TRP A 86 -26.93 -2.89 11.65
C TRP A 86 -26.47 -2.33 13.00
N VAL A 87 -26.97 -1.16 13.39
CA VAL A 87 -26.72 -0.57 14.72
C VAL A 87 -27.31 -1.48 15.81
N ILE A 88 -28.53 -1.97 15.64
CA ILE A 88 -29.16 -2.94 16.56
C ILE A 88 -28.37 -4.25 16.62
N LYS A 89 -27.92 -4.80 15.48
CA LYS A 89 -27.04 -5.98 15.48
C LYS A 89 -25.75 -5.73 16.28
N TYR A 90 -25.14 -4.57 16.14
CA TYR A 90 -23.96 -4.20 16.91
C TYR A 90 -24.24 -4.07 18.42
N PHE A 91 -25.38 -3.49 18.81
CA PHE A 91 -25.78 -3.43 20.21
C PHE A 91 -26.01 -4.81 20.84
N ARG A 92 -26.60 -5.75 20.08
CA ARG A 92 -26.73 -7.14 20.53
C ARG A 92 -25.36 -7.81 20.69
N LEU A 93 -24.47 -7.67 19.70
CA LEU A 93 -23.10 -8.18 19.81
C LEU A 93 -22.36 -7.62 21.04
N TYR A 94 -22.51 -6.33 21.31
CA TYR A 94 -21.93 -5.71 22.50
C TYR A 94 -22.56 -6.24 23.80
N ALA A 95 -23.89 -6.33 23.85
CA ALA A 95 -24.61 -6.84 25.02
C ALA A 95 -24.28 -8.29 25.31
N ASP A 96 -24.18 -9.14 24.29
CA ASP A 96 -23.83 -10.56 24.41
C ASP A 96 -22.37 -10.72 24.86
N ASN A 97 -21.43 -9.99 24.24
CA ASN A 97 -20.01 -10.06 24.59
C ASN A 97 -19.74 -9.71 26.06
N PHE A 98 -20.48 -8.75 26.62
CA PHE A 98 -20.33 -8.33 28.02
C PHE A 98 -21.40 -8.89 28.95
N GLY A 99 -22.28 -9.78 28.47
CA GLY A 99 -23.35 -10.41 29.27
C GLY A 99 -24.33 -9.41 29.90
N LEU A 100 -24.70 -8.35 29.18
CA LEU A 100 -25.48 -7.21 29.71
C LEU A 100 -26.99 -7.50 29.81
N MET A 101 -27.52 -8.40 28.98
CA MET A 101 -28.96 -8.62 28.84
C MET A 101 -29.65 -9.01 30.15
N LYS A 102 -28.98 -9.78 31.02
CA LYS A 102 -29.51 -10.22 32.32
C LYS A 102 -29.75 -9.09 33.33
N TYR A 103 -29.22 -7.89 33.07
CA TYR A 103 -29.42 -6.71 33.91
C TYR A 103 -30.56 -5.83 33.42
N ILE A 104 -31.25 -6.20 32.34
CA ILE A 104 -32.30 -5.39 31.71
C ILE A 104 -33.66 -6.02 32.01
N ARG A 105 -34.56 -5.22 32.61
CA ARG A 105 -35.97 -5.54 32.79
C ARG A 105 -36.76 -4.86 31.66
N PHE A 106 -37.23 -5.65 30.70
CA PHE A 106 -38.06 -5.16 29.60
C PHE A 106 -39.50 -4.95 30.05
N ARG A 107 -40.25 -4.10 29.36
CA ARG A 107 -41.63 -3.71 29.70
C ARG A 107 -41.75 -3.09 31.10
N HIS A 108 -40.66 -2.53 31.63
CA HIS A 108 -40.65 -1.87 32.92
C HIS A 108 -40.52 -0.36 32.71
N ARG A 109 -41.64 0.35 32.82
CA ARG A 109 -41.69 1.81 32.67
C ARG A 109 -41.40 2.46 34.02
N VAL A 110 -40.39 3.33 34.08
CA VAL A 110 -40.18 4.16 35.27
C VAL A 110 -41.18 5.31 35.29
N ASP A 111 -42.00 5.36 36.32
CA ASP A 111 -43.03 6.39 36.51
C ASP A 111 -42.51 7.54 37.38
N ARG A 112 -41.64 7.25 38.37
CA ARG A 112 -41.11 8.27 39.28
C ARG A 112 -39.73 7.91 39.84
N VAL A 113 -38.87 8.92 39.97
CA VAL A 113 -37.54 8.90 40.56
C VAL A 113 -37.49 10.01 41.59
N LYS A 114 -37.47 9.63 42.87
CA LYS A 114 -37.52 10.58 44.00
C LYS A 114 -36.36 10.33 44.97
N PRO A 115 -35.71 11.36 45.51
CA PRO A 115 -34.83 11.19 46.66
C PRO A 115 -35.60 10.57 47.83
N THR A 116 -35.00 9.61 48.53
CA THR A 116 -35.53 9.09 49.80
C THR A 116 -35.59 10.21 50.86
N GLU A 117 -36.37 10.01 51.94
CA GLU A 117 -36.48 11.01 53.01
C GLU A 117 -35.12 11.33 53.66
N ASN A 118 -34.24 10.31 53.82
CA ASN A 118 -32.90 10.46 54.38
C ASN A 118 -31.82 10.62 53.28
N PHE A 119 -32.15 11.26 52.15
CA PHE A 119 -31.24 11.39 51.01
C PHE A 119 -29.90 12.05 51.36
N ALA A 120 -29.90 13.08 52.22
CA ALA A 120 -28.68 13.81 52.58
C ALA A 120 -27.61 12.92 53.24
N GLU A 121 -28.05 11.86 53.93
CA GLU A 121 -27.16 10.90 54.62
C GLU A 121 -26.84 9.69 53.74
N THR A 122 -27.83 9.17 53.02
CA THR A 122 -27.74 7.89 52.30
C THR A 122 -27.38 8.04 50.81
N GLY A 123 -27.83 9.14 50.18
CA GLY A 123 -27.80 9.34 48.74
C GLY A 123 -28.73 8.43 47.94
N GLN A 124 -29.69 7.78 48.59
CA GLN A 124 -30.54 6.74 47.98
C GLN A 124 -31.82 7.28 47.34
N TRP A 125 -32.31 6.56 46.34
CA TRP A 125 -33.43 6.94 45.49
C TRP A 125 -34.56 5.90 45.55
N ASP A 126 -35.79 6.38 45.66
CA ASP A 126 -37.01 5.61 45.42
C ASP A 126 -37.32 5.62 43.92
N ILE A 127 -37.27 4.44 43.30
CA ILE A 127 -37.60 4.23 41.89
C ILE A 127 -38.94 3.52 41.82
N THR A 128 -39.98 4.26 41.46
CA THR A 128 -41.31 3.73 41.19
C THR A 128 -41.41 3.38 39.70
N TYR A 129 -41.71 2.12 39.40
CA TYR A 129 -41.86 1.63 38.04
C TYR A 129 -43.08 0.70 37.92
N THR A 130 -43.66 0.64 36.73
CA THR A 130 -44.77 -0.26 36.38
C THR A 130 -44.25 -1.37 35.46
N ASP A 131 -44.45 -2.62 35.86
CA ASP A 131 -44.34 -3.78 34.98
C ASP A 131 -45.57 -3.81 34.08
N GLU A 132 -45.40 -3.44 32.80
CA GLU A 132 -46.51 -3.32 31.84
C GLU A 132 -47.11 -4.69 31.47
N GLU A 133 -46.42 -5.80 31.73
CA GLU A 133 -46.94 -7.16 31.47
C GLU A 133 -47.86 -7.63 32.60
N LYS A 134 -47.51 -7.29 33.85
CA LYS A 134 -48.32 -7.62 35.04
C LYS A 134 -49.31 -6.53 35.44
N ASN A 135 -49.13 -5.31 34.90
CA ASN A 135 -49.82 -4.10 35.30
C ASN A 135 -49.67 -3.80 36.81
N GLU A 136 -48.47 -4.06 37.36
CA GLU A 136 -48.14 -3.86 38.77
C GLU A 136 -47.12 -2.73 38.93
N THR A 137 -47.42 -1.78 39.83
CA THR A 137 -46.49 -0.69 40.18
C THR A 137 -45.72 -1.04 41.43
N THR A 138 -44.39 -1.05 41.33
CA THR A 138 -43.46 -1.37 42.43
C THR A 138 -42.56 -0.17 42.71
N THR A 139 -42.15 0.02 43.96
CA THR A 139 -41.10 0.98 44.34
C THR A 139 -39.92 0.23 44.96
N GLU A 140 -38.72 0.47 44.44
CA GLU A 140 -37.46 -0.13 44.93
C GLU A 140 -36.42 0.96 45.23
N VAL A 141 -35.57 0.72 46.22
CA VAL A 141 -34.51 1.64 46.65
C VAL A 141 -33.18 1.33 45.95
N TYR A 142 -32.53 2.38 45.44
CA TYR A 142 -31.23 2.31 44.73
C TYR A 142 -30.23 3.33 45.27
N ASP A 143 -28.94 2.99 45.24
CA ASP A 143 -27.86 3.86 45.76
C ASP A 143 -27.45 4.97 44.77
N ALA A 144 -27.77 4.80 43.48
CA ALA A 144 -27.55 5.80 42.45
C ALA A 144 -28.45 5.58 41.22
N VAL A 145 -28.59 6.61 40.39
CA VAL A 145 -29.45 6.62 39.21
C VAL A 145 -28.71 7.17 37.98
N MET A 146 -28.85 6.50 36.85
CA MET A 146 -28.35 6.92 35.54
C MET A 146 -29.53 7.02 34.56
N VAL A 147 -29.90 8.25 34.18
CA VAL A 147 -30.97 8.50 33.20
C VAL A 147 -30.38 8.48 31.79
N CYS A 148 -30.75 7.49 30.98
CA CYS A 148 -30.16 7.18 29.67
C CYS A 148 -31.16 7.30 28.51
N THR A 149 -32.23 8.10 28.68
CA THR A 149 -33.36 8.19 27.74
C THR A 149 -33.11 9.08 26.51
N GLY A 150 -32.05 9.89 26.51
CA GLY A 150 -31.70 10.78 25.39
C GLY A 150 -32.64 11.99 25.24
N HIS A 151 -32.76 12.53 24.02
CA HIS A 151 -33.48 13.78 23.75
C HIS A 151 -34.42 13.77 22.53
N HIS A 152 -34.61 12.61 21.89
CA HIS A 152 -35.40 12.47 20.64
C HIS A 152 -36.79 11.86 20.91
N VAL A 153 -37.44 12.25 22.00
CA VAL A 153 -38.72 11.66 22.43
C VAL A 153 -39.88 12.61 22.16
N TYR A 154 -39.75 13.89 22.51
CA TYR A 154 -40.84 14.85 22.38
C TYR A 154 -40.64 15.73 21.15
N PRO A 155 -41.36 15.51 20.05
CA PRO A 155 -41.44 16.43 18.92
C PRO A 155 -41.57 17.93 19.26
N HIS A 156 -40.91 18.80 18.49
CA HIS A 156 -41.17 20.24 18.51
C HIS A 156 -42.03 20.66 17.32
N TYR A 157 -43.31 20.93 17.56
CA TYR A 157 -44.25 21.41 16.55
C TYR A 157 -44.60 22.90 16.79
N PRO A 158 -44.15 23.83 15.93
CA PRO A 158 -44.40 25.25 16.09
C PRO A 158 -45.69 25.69 15.38
N ARG A 159 -46.85 25.14 15.79
CA ARG A 159 -48.16 25.38 15.15
C ARG A 159 -48.51 26.86 15.02
N ASP A 160 -48.28 27.64 16.08
CA ASP A 160 -48.65 29.05 16.17
C ASP A 160 -47.91 29.93 15.14
N ASN A 161 -46.87 29.41 14.51
CA ASN A 161 -46.11 30.13 13.48
C ASN A 161 -46.75 30.04 12.08
N PHE A 162 -47.84 29.28 11.90
CA PHE A 162 -48.41 28.99 10.58
C PHE A 162 -49.91 29.31 10.50
N PRO A 163 -50.29 30.55 10.15
CA PRO A 163 -51.68 30.95 9.97
C PRO A 163 -52.40 30.10 8.92
N GLY A 164 -53.69 29.80 9.15
CA GLY A 164 -54.54 29.02 8.23
C GLY A 164 -54.32 27.51 8.26
N ILE A 165 -53.40 27.00 9.09
CA ILE A 165 -53.09 25.56 9.16
C ILE A 165 -54.29 24.70 9.60
N ASP A 166 -55.22 25.28 10.35
CA ASP A 166 -56.43 24.60 10.85
C ASP A 166 -57.46 24.34 9.74
N ASP A 167 -57.42 25.15 8.68
CA ASP A 167 -58.34 25.12 7.53
C ASP A 167 -57.81 24.27 6.37
N PHE A 168 -56.56 23.80 6.44
CA PHE A 168 -55.92 22.99 5.41
C PHE A 168 -56.51 21.57 5.38
N GLN A 169 -56.92 21.11 4.19
CA GLN A 169 -57.65 19.86 4.00
C GLN A 169 -56.74 18.64 3.71
N GLY A 170 -55.49 18.86 3.32
CA GLY A 170 -54.53 17.78 3.11
C GLY A 170 -54.10 17.11 4.43
N LYS A 171 -53.46 15.94 4.30
CA LYS A 171 -52.88 15.18 5.41
C LYS A 171 -51.69 15.93 6.00
N ILE A 172 -51.94 16.76 6.99
CA ILE A 172 -50.87 17.17 7.90
C ILE A 172 -50.56 15.95 8.73
N ILE A 173 -49.32 15.44 8.68
CA ILE A 173 -48.84 14.48 9.68
C ILE A 173 -48.80 15.27 10.99
N HIS A 174 -49.97 15.26 11.67
CA HIS A 174 -50.44 15.82 12.96
C HIS A 174 -51.91 15.56 13.18
N ARG A 175 -52.70 15.39 12.12
CA ARG A 175 -54.15 15.27 12.25
C ARG A 175 -54.61 13.90 11.80
N GLU A 176 -54.85 13.00 12.75
CA GLU A 176 -55.87 11.97 12.59
C GLU A 176 -56.62 11.78 13.92
N GLN A 177 -57.87 12.20 13.86
CA GLN A 177 -59.06 11.86 14.65
C GLN A 177 -58.87 11.42 16.12
N GLN A 178 -59.30 12.31 17.02
CA GLN A 178 -59.94 11.91 18.28
C GLN A 178 -61.11 10.96 17.97
N GLU A 179 -61.10 9.80 18.59
CA GLU A 179 -62.18 9.39 19.50
C GLU A 179 -61.64 8.35 20.48
N SER A 180 -61.80 8.62 21.77
CA SER A 180 -61.45 7.80 22.94
C SER A 180 -59.96 7.55 23.25
N ILE A 181 -59.37 8.40 24.11
CA ILE A 181 -58.51 8.01 25.25
C ILE A 181 -58.32 9.26 26.13
N SER A 182 -58.37 9.05 27.45
CA SER A 182 -58.56 10.04 28.50
C SER A 182 -57.59 11.24 28.55
N LEU A 183 -58.09 12.30 29.20
CA LEU A 183 -57.60 13.68 29.31
C LEU A 183 -56.14 13.92 29.78
N MET A 184 -55.32 12.89 30.01
CA MET A 184 -53.97 13.02 30.61
C MET A 184 -52.81 13.01 29.59
N LEU A 185 -53.09 12.82 28.28
CA LEU A 185 -52.09 12.70 27.20
C LEU A 185 -52.18 13.82 26.15
N ARG A 186 -52.42 15.06 26.58
CA ARG A 186 -52.65 16.22 25.69
C ARG A 186 -51.43 16.77 24.92
N TYR A 187 -50.28 16.09 24.89
CA TYR A 187 -49.05 16.64 24.30
C TYR A 187 -48.20 15.62 23.52
N VAL A 188 -48.79 14.91 22.57
CA VAL A 188 -48.01 14.22 21.52
C VAL A 188 -48.40 14.80 20.18
N SER A 189 -47.76 15.92 19.84
CA SER A 189 -47.85 16.56 18.53
C SER A 189 -46.91 15.86 17.56
N SER A 190 -47.40 15.51 16.38
CA SER A 190 -46.65 14.80 15.35
C SER A 190 -45.43 15.55 14.78
N THR A 191 -44.40 14.79 14.40
CA THR A 191 -43.25 15.26 13.60
C THR A 191 -42.72 14.10 12.75
N SER A 192 -41.50 14.22 12.22
CA SER A 192 -40.66 13.12 11.72
C SER A 192 -40.65 11.82 12.54
N VAL A 193 -41.09 11.82 13.81
CA VAL A 193 -41.28 10.59 14.60
C VAL A 193 -42.39 9.69 14.04
N ASP A 194 -43.45 10.31 13.50
CA ASP A 194 -44.64 9.62 12.98
C ASP A 194 -44.45 9.15 11.54
N TYR A 195 -43.57 9.82 10.80
CA TYR A 195 -43.10 9.30 9.54
C TYR A 195 -42.28 8.02 9.80
N LYS A 196 -42.75 6.89 9.29
CA LYS A 196 -42.07 5.59 9.41
C LYS A 196 -41.54 5.06 8.09
N ASP A 197 -42.23 5.36 6.99
CA ASP A 197 -41.94 4.86 5.66
C ASP A 197 -42.66 5.74 4.61
N PHE A 198 -42.32 5.56 3.34
CA PHE A 198 -42.93 6.31 2.22
C PHE A 198 -44.39 5.93 1.95
N LYS A 199 -44.88 4.83 2.54
CA LYS A 199 -46.23 4.30 2.32
C LYS A 199 -47.30 5.32 2.71
N GLY A 200 -48.25 5.55 1.81
CA GLY A 200 -49.32 6.54 1.95
C GLY A 200 -48.99 7.92 1.37
N TYR A 201 -47.81 8.09 0.77
CA TYR A 201 -47.34 9.33 0.11
C TYR A 201 -47.08 9.13 -1.39
N GLU A 202 -47.36 7.96 -1.94
CA GLU A 202 -47.15 7.64 -3.34
C GLU A 202 -48.02 8.51 -4.25
N ASN A 203 -47.41 9.10 -5.29
CA ASN A 203 -48.06 9.98 -6.27
C ASN A 203 -48.79 11.18 -5.64
N LYS A 204 -48.31 11.66 -4.48
CA LYS A 204 -48.84 12.84 -3.79
C LYS A 204 -47.94 14.05 -3.92
N ARG A 205 -48.48 15.25 -3.77
CA ARG A 205 -47.74 16.51 -3.60
C ARG A 205 -47.49 16.74 -2.12
N VAL A 206 -46.22 16.74 -1.71
CA VAL A 206 -45.83 16.73 -0.28
C VAL A 206 -44.88 17.88 0.07
N ILE A 207 -45.10 18.52 1.21
CA ILE A 207 -44.18 19.52 1.78
C ILE A 207 -43.46 18.94 3.00
N VAL A 208 -42.13 19.03 3.02
CA VAL A 208 -41.32 18.76 4.23
C VAL A 208 -40.80 20.09 4.78
N VAL A 209 -41.11 20.38 6.04
CA VAL A 209 -40.73 21.63 6.72
C VAL A 209 -39.53 21.39 7.64
N GLY A 210 -38.38 21.98 7.29
CA GLY A 210 -37.15 21.95 8.08
C GLY A 210 -36.05 21.09 7.48
N ILE A 211 -34.81 21.59 7.54
CA ILE A 211 -33.64 20.98 6.88
C ILE A 211 -32.58 20.47 7.87
N GLY A 212 -32.99 19.73 8.90
CA GLY A 212 -32.05 18.93 9.70
C GLY A 212 -31.72 17.59 9.04
N ASN A 213 -30.91 16.74 9.68
CA ASN A 213 -30.64 15.38 9.20
C ASN A 213 -31.93 14.61 8.84
N SER A 214 -32.90 14.54 9.77
CA SER A 214 -34.18 13.87 9.50
C SER A 214 -34.97 14.52 8.36
N GLY A 215 -35.03 15.85 8.30
CA GLY A 215 -35.75 16.56 7.23
C GLY A 215 -35.14 16.32 5.85
N GLY A 216 -33.81 16.31 5.74
CA GLY A 216 -33.11 16.00 4.50
C GLY A 216 -33.31 14.55 4.06
N ASP A 217 -33.17 13.58 4.98
CA ASP A 217 -33.34 12.17 4.68
C ASP A 217 -34.79 11.83 4.29
N VAL A 218 -35.79 12.33 5.02
CA VAL A 218 -37.22 12.16 4.69
C VAL A 218 -37.55 12.79 3.34
N SER A 219 -37.02 13.98 3.05
CA SER A 219 -37.25 14.64 1.74
C SER A 219 -36.68 13.81 0.59
N VAL A 220 -35.46 13.28 0.73
CA VAL A 220 -34.84 12.43 -0.29
C VAL A 220 -35.60 11.14 -0.49
N GLU A 221 -36.03 10.48 0.59
CA GLU A 221 -36.82 9.24 0.49
C GLU A 221 -38.13 9.50 -0.24
N LEU A 222 -38.93 10.46 0.24
CA LEU A 222 -40.24 10.75 -0.32
C LEU A 222 -40.17 11.24 -1.77
N SER A 223 -39.14 12.01 -2.15
CA SER A 223 -38.97 12.48 -3.53
C SER A 223 -38.85 11.37 -4.58
N ARG A 224 -38.67 10.11 -4.16
CA ARG A 224 -38.66 8.93 -5.05
C ARG A 224 -40.04 8.35 -5.32
N HIS A 225 -41.03 8.72 -4.50
CA HIS A 225 -42.35 8.09 -4.46
C HIS A 225 -43.49 9.10 -4.64
N THR A 226 -43.27 10.37 -4.29
CA THR A 226 -44.24 11.47 -4.45
C THR A 226 -44.30 11.96 -5.90
N GLU A 227 -45.43 12.53 -6.31
CA GLU A 227 -45.54 13.26 -7.58
C GLU A 227 -44.60 14.47 -7.60
N GLN A 228 -44.62 15.26 -6.53
CA GLN A 228 -43.74 16.41 -6.34
C GLN A 228 -43.47 16.61 -4.85
N LEU A 229 -42.20 16.82 -4.50
CA LEU A 229 -41.81 17.19 -3.14
C LEU A 229 -41.31 18.63 -3.06
N PHE A 230 -41.77 19.35 -2.06
CA PHE A 230 -41.29 20.68 -1.71
C PHE A 230 -40.55 20.64 -0.36
N LEU A 231 -39.31 21.10 -0.34
CA LEU A 231 -38.53 21.23 0.89
C LEU A 231 -38.58 22.69 1.35
N SER A 232 -39.40 22.97 2.37
CA SER A 232 -39.53 24.29 2.96
C SER A 232 -38.45 24.51 4.03
N THR A 233 -37.66 25.57 3.89
CA THR A 233 -36.65 25.94 4.89
C THR A 233 -36.63 27.44 5.15
N ARG A 234 -36.70 27.81 6.43
CA ARG A 234 -36.65 29.22 6.86
C ARG A 234 -35.31 29.89 6.64
N ARG A 235 -34.21 29.14 6.67
CA ARG A 235 -32.87 29.73 6.74
C ARG A 235 -31.79 28.96 5.99
N GLY A 236 -32.17 28.01 5.14
CA GLY A 236 -31.22 27.10 4.49
C GLY A 236 -30.50 26.16 5.47
N GLY A 237 -29.52 25.42 4.96
CA GLY A 237 -28.64 24.53 5.71
C GLY A 237 -27.43 24.14 4.88
N TRP A 238 -26.26 24.07 5.52
CA TRP A 238 -25.06 23.51 4.88
C TRP A 238 -25.24 21.99 4.75
N ILE A 239 -25.07 21.46 3.54
CA ILE A 239 -25.17 20.02 3.27
C ILE A 239 -23.77 19.44 3.14
N VAL A 240 -23.55 18.32 3.82
CA VAL A 240 -22.30 17.59 3.82
C VAL A 240 -22.58 16.17 3.33
N THR A 241 -21.80 15.68 2.39
CA THR A 241 -21.89 14.29 1.94
C THR A 241 -21.18 13.37 2.92
N ARG A 242 -21.68 12.15 3.10
CA ARG A 242 -21.04 11.09 3.91
C ARG A 242 -19.69 10.70 3.32
N ALA A 243 -19.55 10.72 2.00
CA ALA A 243 -18.29 10.48 1.28
C ALA A 243 -17.59 11.78 0.87
N ALA A 244 -16.33 11.92 1.26
CA ALA A 244 -15.45 13.02 0.86
C ALA A 244 -14.60 12.64 -0.38
N SER A 245 -13.63 13.49 -0.72
CA SER A 245 -12.67 13.23 -1.80
C SER A 245 -11.98 11.88 -1.62
N ARG A 246 -11.85 11.10 -2.71
CA ARG A 246 -11.34 9.71 -2.74
C ARG A 246 -12.25 8.65 -2.09
N GLY A 247 -13.52 8.95 -1.82
CA GLY A 247 -14.50 7.98 -1.34
C GLY A 247 -14.35 7.56 0.13
N LEU A 248 -13.57 8.31 0.91
CA LEU A 248 -13.43 8.08 2.35
C LEU A 248 -14.53 8.81 3.14
N PRO A 249 -14.93 8.31 4.33
CA PRO A 249 -15.89 9.01 5.18
C PRO A 249 -15.44 10.43 5.56
N THR A 250 -16.34 11.39 5.43
CA THR A 250 -16.05 12.82 5.69
C THR A 250 -15.63 13.07 7.13
N ASP A 251 -16.24 12.38 8.09
CA ASP A 251 -15.98 12.56 9.51
C ASP A 251 -14.60 12.04 9.96
N ILE A 252 -14.05 11.03 9.30
CA ILE A 252 -12.65 10.54 9.48
C ILE A 252 -11.62 11.59 9.05
N TRP A 253 -11.99 12.45 8.09
CA TRP A 253 -11.14 13.57 7.69
C TRP A 253 -11.33 14.79 8.60
N ALA A 254 -12.57 15.10 8.97
CA ALA A 254 -12.90 16.29 9.76
C ALA A 254 -12.47 16.19 11.24
N ASN A 255 -12.60 15.02 11.86
CA ASN A 255 -12.33 14.84 13.30
C ASN A 255 -10.88 14.43 13.56
N ARG A 256 -9.93 15.33 13.34
CA ARG A 256 -8.49 15.12 13.59
C ARG A 256 -7.95 16.17 14.54
N ARG A 257 -7.04 15.80 15.45
CA ARG A 257 -6.51 16.74 16.46
C ARG A 257 -5.80 17.94 15.85
N TRP A 258 -4.99 17.74 14.80
CA TRP A 258 -4.34 18.85 14.09
C TRP A 258 -5.34 19.79 13.40
N ALA A 259 -6.43 19.24 12.85
CA ALA A 259 -7.45 20.03 12.16
C ALA A 259 -8.26 20.83 13.19
N ASP A 260 -8.56 20.24 14.35
CA ASP A 260 -9.29 20.92 15.41
C ASP A 260 -8.50 22.09 16.03
N ALA A 261 -7.16 21.98 16.05
CA ALA A 261 -6.27 23.04 16.51
C ALA A 261 -6.23 24.30 15.63
N LEU A 262 -6.83 24.27 14.43
CA LEU A 262 -6.90 25.43 13.54
C LEU A 262 -7.90 26.49 14.08
N PRO A 263 -7.62 27.80 13.89
CA PRO A 263 -8.56 28.87 14.22
C PRO A 263 -9.92 28.68 13.53
N LEU A 264 -11.03 28.92 14.24
CA LEU A 264 -12.38 28.66 13.75
C LEU A 264 -12.68 29.37 12.41
N TRP A 265 -12.29 30.64 12.26
CA TRP A 265 -12.49 31.40 11.01
C TRP A 265 -11.84 30.72 9.79
N LEU A 266 -10.68 30.08 10.00
CA LEU A 266 -9.97 29.38 8.94
C LEU A 266 -10.66 28.05 8.63
N LYS A 267 -11.09 27.31 9.66
CA LYS A 267 -11.89 26.08 9.51
C LYS A 267 -13.16 26.36 8.71
N GLU A 268 -13.90 27.40 9.07
CA GLU A 268 -15.14 27.82 8.39
C GLU A 268 -14.89 28.20 6.93
N ARG A 269 -13.85 28.98 6.64
CA ARG A 269 -13.50 29.38 5.27
C ARG A 269 -13.10 28.18 4.41
N ILE A 270 -12.32 27.25 4.95
CA ILE A 270 -11.93 26.01 4.25
C ILE A 270 -13.15 25.12 4.01
N ALA A 271 -13.98 24.92 5.03
CA ALA A 271 -15.18 24.10 4.95
C ALA A 271 -16.15 24.67 3.93
N GLN A 272 -16.46 25.97 3.98
CA GLN A 272 -17.36 26.63 3.04
C GLN A 272 -16.90 26.47 1.59
N ARG A 273 -15.61 26.73 1.32
CA ARG A 273 -15.03 26.52 -0.01
C ARG A 273 -15.10 25.08 -0.46
N THR A 274 -14.86 24.13 0.45
CA THR A 274 -14.87 22.70 0.13
C THR A 274 -16.28 22.20 -0.19
N LEU A 275 -17.28 22.63 0.60
CA LEU A 275 -18.68 22.28 0.37
C LEU A 275 -19.22 22.89 -0.93
N ASN A 276 -18.95 24.18 -1.17
CA ASN A 276 -19.38 24.86 -2.40
C ASN A 276 -18.67 24.33 -3.66
N ARG A 277 -17.51 23.70 -3.54
CA ARG A 277 -16.84 23.05 -4.69
C ARG A 277 -17.62 21.84 -5.21
N ARG A 278 -18.47 21.21 -4.38
CA ARG A 278 -19.30 20.07 -4.80
C ARG A 278 -20.53 20.56 -5.56
N PHE A 279 -21.22 21.55 -5.01
CA PHE A 279 -22.30 22.30 -5.62
C PHE A 279 -22.47 23.62 -4.85
N ASP A 280 -22.85 24.71 -5.51
CA ASP A 280 -23.03 26.00 -4.83
C ASP A 280 -24.34 26.00 -4.03
N HIS A 281 -24.23 26.15 -2.71
CA HIS A 281 -25.41 26.17 -1.84
C HIS A 281 -26.33 27.37 -2.10
N ALA A 282 -25.81 28.48 -2.62
CA ALA A 282 -26.63 29.65 -2.96
C ALA A 282 -27.54 29.32 -4.16
N GLU A 283 -26.96 28.77 -5.22
CA GLU A 283 -27.66 28.39 -6.45
C GLU A 283 -28.72 27.31 -6.21
N TYR A 284 -28.55 26.49 -5.16
CA TYR A 284 -29.49 25.43 -4.78
C TYR A 284 -30.56 25.90 -3.76
N GLY A 285 -30.59 27.19 -3.39
CA GLY A 285 -31.54 27.71 -2.39
C GLY A 285 -31.26 27.24 -0.95
N LEU A 286 -30.05 26.74 -0.68
CA LEU A 286 -29.68 26.09 0.59
C LEU A 286 -28.77 26.95 1.48
N LYS A 287 -28.14 28.00 0.94
CA LYS A 287 -27.14 28.80 1.68
C LYS A 287 -27.73 29.46 2.93
N PRO A 288 -27.23 29.13 4.14
CA PRO A 288 -27.73 29.75 5.36
C PRO A 288 -27.03 31.06 5.70
N LYS A 289 -27.65 31.81 6.63
CA LYS A 289 -27.09 33.08 7.19
C LYS A 289 -25.98 32.88 8.23
N HIS A 290 -25.64 31.64 8.57
CA HIS A 290 -24.60 31.31 9.54
C HIS A 290 -23.41 30.60 8.88
N ALA A 291 -22.24 30.68 9.51
CA ALA A 291 -21.06 29.94 9.07
C ALA A 291 -21.26 28.42 9.16
N VAL A 292 -20.41 27.64 8.47
CA VAL A 292 -20.57 26.18 8.31
C VAL A 292 -20.72 25.45 9.63
N PHE A 293 -19.90 25.80 10.62
CA PHE A 293 -19.90 25.13 11.93
C PHE A 293 -20.77 25.84 12.97
N GLY A 294 -21.42 26.95 12.62
CA GLY A 294 -22.33 27.68 13.52
C GLY A 294 -23.61 26.91 13.85
N GLN A 295 -23.94 25.88 13.08
CA GLN A 295 -24.96 24.87 13.36
C GLN A 295 -24.46 23.55 12.77
N PHE A 296 -24.83 22.41 13.36
CA PHE A 296 -24.50 21.10 12.76
C PHE A 296 -25.00 21.02 11.30
N PRO A 297 -24.12 20.78 10.32
CA PRO A 297 -24.51 20.63 8.93
C PRO A 297 -25.40 19.40 8.72
N THR A 298 -26.26 19.44 7.71
CA THR A 298 -27.12 18.32 7.34
C THR A 298 -26.33 17.31 6.52
N VAL A 299 -26.22 16.08 7.02
CA VAL A 299 -25.46 15.02 6.34
C VAL A 299 -26.37 14.27 5.38
N ASN A 300 -26.23 14.52 4.08
CA ASN A 300 -27.06 13.88 3.06
C ASN A 300 -26.32 13.83 1.71
N ASP A 301 -26.33 12.66 1.06
CA ASP A 301 -25.60 12.40 -0.18
C ASP A 301 -26.40 12.72 -1.45
N ASP A 302 -27.72 12.65 -1.37
CA ASP A 302 -28.62 12.63 -2.52
C ASP A 302 -29.44 13.92 -2.67
N LEU A 303 -29.58 14.71 -1.60
CA LEU A 303 -30.42 15.92 -1.60
C LEU A 303 -30.07 16.88 -2.74
N PRO A 304 -28.79 17.22 -3.00
CA PRO A 304 -28.45 18.07 -4.15
C PRO A 304 -28.85 17.43 -5.49
N ASN A 305 -28.67 16.11 -5.63
CA ASN A 305 -29.06 15.39 -6.85
C ASN A 305 -30.58 15.40 -7.06
N ARG A 306 -31.36 15.36 -5.98
CA ARG A 306 -32.83 15.45 -6.06
C ARG A 306 -33.31 16.86 -6.40
N ILE A 307 -32.63 17.88 -5.89
CA ILE A 307 -32.92 19.28 -6.21
C ILE A 307 -32.67 19.56 -7.70
N ILE A 308 -31.49 19.20 -8.24
CA ILE A 308 -31.17 19.49 -9.64
C ILE A 308 -32.08 18.76 -10.65
N THR A 309 -32.63 17.60 -10.28
CA THR A 309 -33.60 16.87 -11.11
C THR A 309 -35.02 17.43 -11.05
N GLY A 310 -35.30 18.40 -10.18
CA GLY A 310 -36.65 18.94 -9.94
C GLY A 310 -37.53 18.07 -9.04
N SER A 311 -37.11 16.84 -8.70
CA SER A 311 -37.86 15.95 -7.78
C SER A 311 -38.07 16.58 -6.39
N ILE A 312 -37.16 17.46 -5.98
CA ILE A 312 -37.29 18.31 -4.79
C ILE A 312 -37.19 19.77 -5.21
N ILE A 313 -38.21 20.56 -4.89
CA ILE A 313 -38.19 22.01 -5.07
C ILE A 313 -37.97 22.66 -3.72
N VAL A 314 -36.88 23.42 -3.58
CA VAL A 314 -36.60 24.15 -2.34
C VAL A 314 -37.47 25.41 -2.30
N LYS A 315 -38.18 25.62 -1.19
CA LYS A 315 -39.04 26.78 -0.96
C LYS A 315 -38.62 27.51 0.33
N PRO A 316 -38.88 28.83 0.44
CA PRO A 316 -38.66 29.54 1.70
C PRO A 316 -39.67 29.08 2.76
N ASN A 317 -39.68 29.75 3.91
CA ASN A 317 -40.61 29.41 4.98
C ASN A 317 -42.08 29.60 4.51
N ILE A 318 -42.99 28.92 5.19
CA ILE A 318 -44.43 29.06 4.94
C ILE A 318 -44.92 30.36 5.56
N LYS A 319 -45.59 31.20 4.76
CA LYS A 319 -46.24 32.45 5.19
C LYS A 319 -47.62 32.16 5.78
N ARG A 320 -48.42 31.34 5.09
CA ARG A 320 -49.73 30.85 5.54
C ARG A 320 -50.18 29.64 4.74
N PHE A 321 -51.06 28.84 5.31
CA PHE A 321 -51.78 27.78 4.61
C PHE A 321 -53.02 28.34 3.89
N THR A 322 -53.42 27.67 2.81
CA THR A 322 -54.74 27.82 2.18
C THR A 322 -55.54 26.54 2.44
N LYS A 323 -56.77 26.46 1.91
CA LYS A 323 -57.62 25.27 2.07
C LYS A 323 -57.00 24.01 1.43
N THR A 324 -56.34 24.17 0.28
CA THR A 324 -55.77 23.05 -0.52
C THR A 324 -54.27 23.17 -0.73
N GLY A 325 -53.61 24.22 -0.23
CA GLY A 325 -52.23 24.55 -0.57
C GLY A 325 -51.52 25.43 0.44
N VAL A 326 -50.42 26.06 0.02
CA VAL A 326 -49.56 26.88 0.87
C VAL A 326 -49.03 28.11 0.12
N VAL A 327 -49.00 29.25 0.81
CA VAL A 327 -48.32 30.48 0.37
C VAL A 327 -47.00 30.60 1.11
N PHE A 328 -45.90 30.76 0.37
CA PHE A 328 -44.55 30.91 0.90
C PHE A 328 -44.19 32.38 1.14
N GLU A 329 -43.09 32.63 1.88
CA GLU A 329 -42.62 34.01 2.20
C GLU A 329 -42.20 34.83 0.97
N ASP A 330 -41.88 34.19 -0.15
CA ASP A 330 -41.59 34.82 -1.45
C ASP A 330 -42.85 35.04 -2.31
N ASP A 331 -44.03 34.91 -1.70
CA ASP A 331 -45.34 35.01 -2.33
C ASP A 331 -45.62 33.95 -3.42
N THR A 332 -44.74 32.93 -3.57
CA THR A 332 -45.08 31.77 -4.39
C THR A 332 -46.20 30.95 -3.74
N VAL A 333 -47.06 30.37 -4.57
CA VAL A 333 -48.21 29.58 -4.14
C VAL A 333 -48.09 28.18 -4.73
N GLU A 334 -48.29 27.16 -3.90
CA GLU A 334 -48.44 25.78 -4.34
C GLU A 334 -49.78 25.25 -3.85
N ASP A 335 -50.68 24.98 -4.79
CA ASP A 335 -51.97 24.37 -4.53
C ASP A 335 -51.91 22.84 -4.65
N ASP A 336 -53.03 22.20 -4.28
CA ASP A 336 -53.23 20.76 -4.31
C ASP A 336 -52.14 19.99 -3.54
N ILE A 337 -51.80 20.46 -2.35
CA ILE A 337 -50.86 19.78 -1.45
C ILE A 337 -51.60 18.72 -0.66
N ASP A 338 -51.23 17.47 -0.87
CA ASP A 338 -51.85 16.34 -0.18
C ASP A 338 -51.31 16.13 1.22
N ALA A 339 -50.05 16.51 1.51
CA ALA A 339 -49.48 16.30 2.84
C ALA A 339 -48.37 17.27 3.25
N VAL A 340 -48.27 17.52 4.56
CA VAL A 340 -47.19 18.31 5.16
C VAL A 340 -46.54 17.57 6.34
N ILE A 341 -45.19 17.54 6.35
CA ILE A 341 -44.36 16.84 7.33
C ILE A 341 -43.45 17.84 8.06
N PHE A 342 -43.56 17.92 9.39
CA PHE A 342 -42.71 18.80 10.20
C PHE A 342 -41.46 18.08 10.73
N ALA A 343 -40.29 18.50 10.27
CA ALA A 343 -38.97 18.05 10.72
C ALA A 343 -38.24 19.15 11.52
N THR A 344 -38.97 19.78 12.44
CA THR A 344 -38.60 21.02 13.16
C THR A 344 -37.81 20.82 14.45
N GLY A 345 -37.46 19.58 14.80
CA GLY A 345 -36.63 19.23 15.96
C GLY A 345 -37.42 18.67 17.14
N TYR A 346 -36.79 18.61 18.31
CA TYR A 346 -37.30 17.96 19.51
C TYR A 346 -37.19 18.84 20.74
N ARG A 347 -38.08 18.62 21.69
CA ARG A 347 -38.00 19.01 23.09
C ARG A 347 -37.55 17.83 23.92
N PHE A 348 -36.91 18.10 25.05
CA PHE A 348 -36.58 17.07 26.03
C PHE A 348 -37.12 17.47 27.40
N SER A 349 -37.56 16.47 28.16
CA SER A 349 -38.04 16.61 29.53
C SER A 349 -37.83 15.28 30.26
N PHE A 350 -37.81 15.34 31.59
CA PHE A 350 -37.67 14.18 32.45
C PHE A 350 -38.83 14.15 33.45
N PRO A 351 -40.09 13.96 32.99
CA PRO A 351 -41.28 14.13 33.82
C PRO A 351 -41.35 13.15 35.00
N PHE A 352 -40.59 12.06 34.95
CA PHE A 352 -40.45 11.08 36.02
C PHE A 352 -39.40 11.48 37.08
N VAL A 353 -38.62 12.54 36.87
CA VAL A 353 -37.66 13.06 37.85
C VAL A 353 -38.27 14.31 38.49
N ASP A 354 -38.19 14.41 39.83
CA ASP A 354 -38.71 15.56 40.56
C ASP A 354 -38.08 16.89 40.07
N GLU A 355 -38.91 17.91 39.81
CA GLU A 355 -38.45 19.22 39.30
C GLU A 355 -37.49 19.94 40.26
N SER A 356 -37.58 19.65 41.57
CA SER A 356 -36.64 20.17 42.57
C SER A 356 -35.21 19.67 42.35
N VAL A 357 -35.06 18.49 41.74
CA VAL A 357 -33.77 17.88 41.39
C VAL A 357 -33.31 18.34 40.01
N LEU A 358 -34.18 18.25 39.01
CA LEU A 358 -33.83 18.50 37.62
C LEU A 358 -34.92 19.30 36.89
N LYS A 359 -34.73 20.62 36.82
CA LYS A 359 -35.62 21.50 36.07
C LYS A 359 -35.17 21.65 34.61
N VAL A 360 -36.10 21.43 33.67
CA VAL A 360 -35.90 21.71 32.24
C VAL A 360 -36.83 22.84 31.81
N GLU A 361 -36.28 23.93 31.32
CA GLU A 361 -37.04 25.10 30.83
C GLU A 361 -36.60 25.45 29.42
N ASN A 362 -37.50 25.47 28.45
CA ASN A 362 -37.19 25.83 27.06
C ASN A 362 -35.98 25.08 26.47
N ASN A 363 -35.90 23.76 26.70
CA ASN A 363 -34.75 22.90 26.35
C ASN A 363 -33.42 23.31 27.02
N HIS A 364 -33.44 24.07 28.11
CA HIS A 364 -32.27 24.31 28.94
C HIS A 364 -32.35 23.48 30.22
N VAL A 365 -31.21 22.88 30.56
CA VAL A 365 -31.01 22.15 31.82
C VAL A 365 -29.64 22.48 32.38
N ASN A 366 -29.53 22.60 33.70
CA ASN A 366 -28.27 22.90 34.37
C ASN A 366 -27.58 21.62 34.80
N LEU A 367 -26.64 21.15 33.97
CA LEU A 367 -25.85 19.95 34.24
C LEU A 367 -24.36 20.26 34.09
N TYR A 368 -23.57 19.97 35.12
CA TYR A 368 -22.12 20.03 35.07
C TYR A 368 -21.61 19.00 34.07
N LYS A 369 -20.88 19.48 33.05
CA LYS A 369 -20.44 18.72 31.86
C LYS A 369 -21.56 17.85 31.24
N TYR A 370 -22.80 18.33 31.23
CA TYR A 370 -23.98 17.63 30.70
C TYR A 370 -24.29 16.29 31.37
N ALA A 371 -23.78 16.03 32.58
CA ALA A 371 -23.99 14.78 33.31
C ALA A 371 -24.60 14.97 34.70
N PHE A 372 -24.09 15.92 35.51
CA PHE A 372 -24.43 15.99 36.93
C PHE A 372 -25.24 17.24 37.31
N PRO A 373 -26.34 17.11 38.06
CA PRO A 373 -27.01 18.27 38.65
C PRO A 373 -26.12 18.94 39.70
N PRO A 374 -25.83 20.26 39.60
CA PRO A 374 -24.82 20.91 40.45
C PRO A 374 -25.26 21.07 41.92
N LYS A 375 -26.57 21.04 42.19
CA LYS A 375 -27.15 21.24 43.53
C LYS A 375 -27.31 19.94 44.32
N LEU A 376 -27.07 18.79 43.70
CA LEU A 376 -27.34 17.50 44.30
C LEU A 376 -26.14 17.03 45.14
N ASN A 377 -26.38 16.76 46.43
CA ASN A 377 -25.39 16.25 47.36
C ASN A 377 -26.02 15.17 48.27
N PRO A 378 -25.51 13.92 48.29
CA PRO A 378 -24.39 13.39 47.50
C PRO A 378 -24.71 13.26 46.00
N PRO A 379 -23.70 13.26 45.10
CA PRO A 379 -23.91 13.27 43.65
C PRO A 379 -24.22 11.87 43.08
N THR A 380 -25.38 11.33 43.41
CA THR A 380 -25.82 9.97 43.07
C THR A 380 -26.82 9.90 41.91
N LEU A 381 -27.03 11.00 41.16
CA LEU A 381 -27.81 11.04 39.92
C LEU A 381 -26.95 11.56 38.77
N SER A 382 -27.02 10.91 37.61
CA SER A 382 -26.39 11.37 36.38
C SER A 382 -27.32 11.24 35.17
N ILE A 383 -27.18 12.15 34.22
CA ILE A 383 -27.87 12.13 32.93
C ILE A 383 -26.85 11.79 31.84
N ILE A 384 -27.10 10.73 31.06
CA ILE A 384 -26.14 10.20 30.09
C ILE A 384 -26.68 10.36 28.68
N GLY A 385 -25.90 10.97 27.79
CA GLY A 385 -26.25 11.15 26.38
C GLY A 385 -27.25 12.29 26.11
N LEU A 386 -27.49 13.19 27.08
CA LEU A 386 -28.21 14.45 26.85
C LEU A 386 -27.26 15.50 26.23
N ILE A 387 -26.80 15.22 25.01
CA ILE A 387 -25.80 16.04 24.33
C ILE A 387 -25.92 15.90 22.81
N GLN A 388 -25.64 16.97 22.07
CA GLN A 388 -25.69 17.00 20.60
C GLN A 388 -24.34 17.38 20.01
N PRO A 389 -23.42 16.41 19.85
CA PRO A 389 -22.08 16.68 19.38
C PRO A 389 -22.06 17.03 17.89
N VAL A 390 -21.15 17.93 17.50
CA VAL A 390 -20.59 17.98 16.15
C VAL A 390 -19.64 16.79 15.99
N GLY A 391 -20.21 15.59 15.82
CA GLY A 391 -19.49 14.31 15.82
C GLY A 391 -20.33 13.19 16.44
N ALA A 392 -19.67 12.17 16.99
CA ALA A 392 -20.33 10.95 17.46
C ALA A 392 -20.79 11.03 18.93
N ILE A 393 -22.04 10.62 19.21
CA ILE A 393 -22.64 10.64 20.55
C ILE A 393 -22.37 9.40 21.40
N MET A 394 -22.28 8.21 20.78
CA MET A 394 -22.14 6.94 21.52
C MET A 394 -20.85 6.91 22.36
N PRO A 395 -19.67 7.33 21.83
CA PRO A 395 -18.45 7.38 22.64
C PRO A 395 -18.50 8.41 23.77
N ILE A 396 -19.17 9.54 23.55
CA ILE A 396 -19.35 10.55 24.60
C ILE A 396 -20.23 9.98 25.72
N SER A 397 -21.29 9.26 25.36
CA SER A 397 -22.19 8.62 26.33
C SER A 397 -21.46 7.54 27.15
N GLU A 398 -20.56 6.78 26.52
CA GLU A 398 -19.66 5.85 27.22
C GLU A 398 -18.70 6.60 28.16
N MET A 399 -18.07 7.67 27.71
CA MET A 399 -17.16 8.48 28.56
C MET A 399 -17.90 9.10 29.75
N GLN A 400 -19.11 9.64 29.55
CA GLN A 400 -19.97 10.13 30.63
C GLN A 400 -20.31 8.99 31.61
N SER A 401 -20.59 7.78 31.10
CA SER A 401 -20.88 6.61 31.93
C SER A 401 -19.68 6.19 32.77
N ARG A 402 -18.48 6.11 32.17
CA ARG A 402 -17.21 5.80 32.86
C ARG A 402 -16.93 6.80 33.98
N TRP A 403 -17.22 8.07 33.74
CA TRP A 403 -17.06 9.10 34.77
C TRP A 403 -18.10 8.99 35.87
N ALA A 404 -19.38 8.79 35.51
CA ALA A 404 -20.48 8.68 36.45
C ALA A 404 -20.30 7.54 37.45
N THR A 405 -19.95 6.35 36.97
CA THR A 405 -19.76 5.18 37.83
C THR A 405 -18.59 5.36 38.80
N ARG A 406 -17.52 6.05 38.37
CA ARG A 406 -16.39 6.40 39.23
C ARG A 406 -16.74 7.40 40.31
N VAL A 407 -17.61 8.37 40.02
CA VAL A 407 -18.17 9.30 41.01
C VAL A 407 -19.05 8.56 42.01
N PHE A 408 -19.95 7.69 41.55
CA PHE A 408 -20.81 6.89 42.44
C PHE A 408 -20.03 5.96 43.36
N LYS A 409 -18.93 5.39 42.86
CA LYS A 409 -17.97 4.59 43.64
C LYS A 409 -17.12 5.43 44.60
N GLY A 410 -16.98 6.74 44.37
CA GLY A 410 -16.14 7.66 45.15
C GLY A 410 -14.68 7.72 44.70
N THR A 411 -14.34 7.13 43.55
CA THR A 411 -12.98 7.16 42.96
C THR A 411 -12.70 8.42 42.14
N ALA A 412 -13.75 9.15 41.75
CA ALA A 412 -13.68 10.48 41.17
C ALA A 412 -14.52 11.43 42.04
N LYS A 413 -14.08 12.68 42.21
CA LYS A 413 -14.79 13.69 43.00
C LYS A 413 -15.27 14.81 42.09
N LEU A 414 -16.50 15.28 42.31
CA LEU A 414 -16.98 16.50 41.67
C LEU A 414 -16.42 17.73 42.39
N PRO A 415 -16.18 18.84 41.68
CA PRO A 415 -15.81 20.10 42.32
C PRO A 415 -17.01 20.69 43.08
N SER A 416 -16.78 21.79 43.82
CA SER A 416 -17.86 22.45 44.57
C SER A 416 -19.00 22.94 43.67
N GLN A 417 -20.20 23.06 44.23
CA GLN A 417 -21.39 23.59 43.53
C GLN A 417 -21.12 24.93 42.83
N ARG A 418 -20.32 25.81 43.45
CA ARG A 418 -19.92 27.09 42.87
C ARG A 418 -19.13 26.90 41.58
N VAL A 419 -18.09 26.07 41.61
CA VAL A 419 -17.24 25.79 40.44
C VAL A 419 -18.07 25.12 39.32
N MET A 420 -18.94 24.18 39.67
CA MET A 420 -19.85 23.57 38.69
C MET A 420 -20.78 24.60 38.04
N SER A 421 -21.34 25.51 38.83
CA SER A 421 -22.25 26.56 38.33
C SER A 421 -21.52 27.58 37.45
N GLU A 422 -20.29 27.95 37.82
CA GLU A 422 -19.41 28.82 37.01
C GLU A 422 -19.07 28.16 35.66
N ASP A 423 -18.75 26.85 35.63
CA ASP A 423 -18.52 26.11 34.37
C ASP A 423 -19.78 26.07 33.49
N ILE A 424 -20.94 25.80 34.07
CA ILE A 424 -22.23 25.79 33.35
C ILE A 424 -22.49 27.16 32.71
N ASN A 425 -22.33 28.25 33.47
CA ASN A 425 -22.56 29.60 32.97
C ASN A 425 -21.55 29.97 31.87
N LYS A 426 -20.27 29.61 32.06
CA LYS A 426 -19.22 29.81 31.05
C LYS A 426 -19.52 29.03 29.77
N LYS A 427 -19.96 27.78 29.87
CA LYS A 427 -20.32 26.95 28.71
C LYS A 427 -21.56 27.48 27.98
N LYS A 428 -22.58 27.95 28.70
CA LYS A 428 -23.74 28.64 28.09
C LYS A 428 -23.32 29.88 27.30
N LEU A 429 -22.43 30.71 27.85
CA LEU A 429 -21.90 31.88 27.16
C LEU A 429 -21.03 31.49 25.95
N ASN A 430 -20.24 30.43 26.06
CA ASN A 430 -19.43 29.95 24.94
C ASN A 430 -20.31 29.40 23.82
N ILE A 431 -21.36 28.62 24.14
CA ILE A 431 -22.34 28.13 23.17
C ILE A 431 -23.04 29.29 22.48
N SER A 432 -23.49 30.31 23.21
CA SER A 432 -24.20 31.45 22.63
C SER A 432 -23.35 32.29 21.68
N LYS A 433 -22.01 32.24 21.82
CA LYS A 433 -21.03 32.84 20.90
C LYS A 433 -20.62 31.91 19.75
N ARG A 434 -20.53 30.60 20.00
CA ARG A 434 -19.99 29.58 19.10
C ARG A 434 -21.04 29.03 18.12
N TYR A 435 -22.29 28.96 18.56
CA TYR A 435 -23.41 28.35 17.85
C TYR A 435 -24.54 29.34 17.68
N TYR A 436 -25.36 29.13 16.65
CA TYR A 436 -26.52 29.95 16.37
C TYR A 436 -27.59 29.80 17.47
N GLN A 437 -28.09 30.91 18.00
CA GLN A 437 -29.06 30.85 19.10
C GLN A 437 -30.41 30.28 18.64
N SER A 438 -30.75 29.09 19.14
CA SER A 438 -31.99 28.39 18.84
C SER A 438 -32.31 27.37 19.95
N PRO A 439 -33.59 27.10 20.26
CA PRO A 439 -33.99 26.07 21.22
C PRO A 439 -33.47 24.65 20.90
N ARG A 440 -32.98 24.43 19.68
CA ARG A 440 -32.36 23.18 19.23
C ARG A 440 -30.89 23.03 19.64
N GLN A 441 -30.18 24.11 19.98
CA GLN A 441 -28.72 24.14 20.12
C GLN A 441 -28.24 24.26 21.57
N THR A 442 -29.13 24.06 22.53
CA THR A 442 -28.89 24.26 23.97
C THR A 442 -27.92 23.25 24.60
N VAL A 443 -27.71 22.11 23.93
CA VAL A 443 -26.83 21.00 24.38
C VAL A 443 -25.76 20.64 23.33
N GLN A 444 -25.42 21.60 22.46
CA GLN A 444 -24.48 21.40 21.36
C GLN A 444 -23.01 21.49 21.82
N VAL A 445 -22.15 20.54 21.40
CA VAL A 445 -20.73 20.50 21.75
C VAL A 445 -19.82 20.10 20.59
N ASP A 446 -18.54 20.43 20.65
CA ASP A 446 -17.53 19.89 19.74
C ASP A 446 -17.02 18.53 20.27
N TYR A 447 -16.96 17.51 19.40
CA TYR A 447 -16.70 16.11 19.80
C TYR A 447 -15.35 15.91 20.52
N ILE A 448 -14.23 16.34 19.92
CA ILE A 448 -12.88 16.14 20.50
C ILE A 448 -12.75 16.88 21.84
N ALA A 449 -13.23 18.11 21.89
CA ALA A 449 -13.19 18.93 23.11
C ALA A 449 -13.99 18.27 24.25
N MET A 450 -15.19 17.75 23.97
CA MET A 450 -16.01 17.07 24.98
C MET A 450 -15.38 15.75 25.44
N MET A 451 -14.86 14.94 24.51
CA MET A 451 -14.18 13.69 24.85
C MET A 451 -12.94 13.95 25.71
N ASP A 452 -12.11 14.94 25.38
CA ASP A 452 -10.95 15.33 26.16
C ASP A 452 -11.34 15.93 27.54
N ASP A 453 -12.41 16.74 27.62
CA ASP A 453 -12.90 17.36 28.87
C ASP A 453 -13.34 16.30 29.89
N VAL A 454 -14.04 15.25 29.44
CA VAL A 454 -14.40 14.12 30.32
C VAL A 454 -13.21 13.20 30.57
N ALA A 455 -12.33 12.99 29.58
CA ALA A 455 -11.16 12.13 29.74
C ALA A 455 -10.16 12.63 30.79
N VAL A 456 -10.08 13.96 31.00
CA VAL A 456 -9.29 14.55 32.09
C VAL A 456 -9.83 14.15 33.45
N GLU A 457 -11.16 14.18 33.65
CA GLU A 457 -11.79 13.85 34.94
C GLU A 457 -11.58 12.40 35.38
N ILE A 458 -11.41 11.49 34.42
CA ILE A 458 -11.17 10.06 34.70
C ILE A 458 -9.70 9.64 34.51
N GLY A 459 -8.82 10.54 34.06
CA GLY A 459 -7.39 10.27 33.88
C GLY A 459 -7.07 9.36 32.69
N VAL A 460 -7.82 9.45 31.58
CA VAL A 460 -7.61 8.62 30.37
C VAL A 460 -7.33 9.43 29.11
N LYS A 461 -7.10 10.75 29.26
CA LYS A 461 -6.73 11.61 28.14
C LYS A 461 -5.38 11.14 27.57
N PRO A 462 -5.26 10.88 26.25
CA PRO A 462 -4.00 10.44 25.68
C PRO A 462 -2.87 11.45 25.90
N ASP A 463 -1.80 11.02 26.57
CA ASP A 463 -0.58 11.82 26.67
C ASP A 463 0.25 11.66 25.39
N LEU A 464 -0.03 12.52 24.41
CA LEU A 464 0.67 12.52 23.13
C LEU A 464 2.16 12.87 23.25
N LYS A 465 2.59 13.59 24.30
CA LYS A 465 4.01 13.93 24.49
C LYS A 465 4.76 12.67 24.93
N SER A 466 4.27 11.99 25.96
CA SER A 466 4.84 10.72 26.41
C SER A 466 4.79 9.65 25.31
N LEU A 467 3.67 9.56 24.58
CA LEU A 467 3.54 8.67 23.43
C LEU A 467 4.54 9.01 22.31
N PHE A 468 4.84 10.28 22.06
CA PHE A 468 5.80 10.65 21.00
C PHE A 468 7.21 10.14 21.28
N PHE A 469 7.62 10.06 22.56
CA PHE A 469 8.92 9.53 22.93
C PHE A 469 8.95 8.01 23.07
N SER A 470 7.82 7.37 23.42
CA SER A 470 7.74 5.91 23.60
C SER A 470 7.33 5.15 22.33
N ASP A 471 6.40 5.69 21.54
CA ASP A 471 5.93 5.15 20.25
C ASP A 471 5.58 6.31 19.28
N PRO A 472 6.58 6.91 18.61
CA PRO A 472 6.38 8.05 17.71
C PRO A 472 5.35 7.78 16.62
N ARG A 473 5.27 6.54 16.12
CA ARG A 473 4.33 6.16 15.06
C ARG A 473 2.89 6.21 15.56
N LEU A 474 2.62 5.67 16.75
CA LEU A 474 1.31 5.74 17.37
C LEU A 474 0.93 7.19 17.72
N ALA A 475 1.87 7.98 18.23
CA ALA A 475 1.64 9.39 18.55
C ALA A 475 1.25 10.20 17.30
N LEU A 476 1.97 10.01 16.18
CA LEU A 476 1.64 10.64 14.90
C LEU A 476 0.29 10.15 14.37
N GLN A 477 -0.06 8.88 14.54
CA GLN A 477 -1.39 8.37 14.17
C GLN A 477 -2.51 8.99 15.03
N CYS A 478 -2.31 9.17 16.33
CA CYS A 478 -3.29 9.83 17.19
C CYS A 478 -3.46 11.31 16.88
N TYR A 479 -2.38 12.00 16.47
CA TYR A 479 -2.40 13.44 16.17
C TYR A 479 -2.88 13.75 14.75
N PHE A 480 -2.34 13.06 13.72
CA PHE A 480 -2.65 13.29 12.31
C PHE A 480 -3.77 12.41 11.76
N GLY A 481 -4.07 11.28 12.41
CA GLY A 481 -5.19 10.40 12.08
C GLY A 481 -6.51 10.84 12.70
N PRO A 482 -7.60 10.08 12.46
CA PRO A 482 -8.90 10.35 13.07
C PRO A 482 -8.86 10.17 14.60
N CYS A 483 -9.58 11.03 15.30
CA CYS A 483 -9.73 11.01 16.75
C CYS A 483 -10.79 9.98 17.18
N THR A 484 -10.50 8.70 16.95
CA THR A 484 -11.41 7.59 17.29
C THR A 484 -11.46 7.30 18.80
N PRO A 485 -12.56 6.74 19.32
CA PRO A 485 -12.74 6.42 20.74
C PRO A 485 -11.63 5.56 21.37
N TYR A 486 -10.98 4.70 20.57
CA TYR A 486 -9.88 3.82 21.00
C TYR A 486 -8.73 4.58 21.68
N GLN A 487 -8.50 5.84 21.31
CA GLN A 487 -7.44 6.66 21.91
C GLN A 487 -7.62 6.79 23.43
N TYR A 488 -8.86 6.86 23.92
CA TYR A 488 -9.22 7.00 25.34
C TYR A 488 -9.18 5.67 26.13
N ARG A 489 -8.59 4.64 25.53
CA ARG A 489 -8.28 3.34 26.13
C ARG A 489 -6.78 2.98 26.06
N LEU A 490 -5.93 3.90 25.58
CA LEU A 490 -4.47 3.70 25.54
C LEU A 490 -3.82 3.70 26.92
N MET A 491 -4.40 4.41 27.88
CA MET A 491 -3.85 4.59 29.22
C MET A 491 -4.96 4.91 30.23
N GLY A 492 -4.60 4.84 31.52
CA GLY A 492 -5.49 5.14 32.62
C GLY A 492 -6.49 4.01 32.94
N PRO A 493 -7.47 4.29 33.83
CA PRO A 493 -8.44 3.30 34.27
C PRO A 493 -9.26 2.72 33.12
N GLY A 494 -9.31 1.39 33.02
CA GLY A 494 -10.00 0.69 31.94
C GLY A 494 -9.24 0.70 30.61
N ALA A 495 -7.92 0.92 30.61
CA ALA A 495 -7.09 0.73 29.42
C ALA A 495 -7.32 -0.65 28.78
N TRP A 496 -7.36 -0.70 27.46
CA TRP A 496 -7.67 -1.91 26.69
C TRP A 496 -6.49 -2.31 25.81
N LYS A 497 -6.04 -3.57 25.93
CA LYS A 497 -4.88 -4.09 25.18
C LYS A 497 -5.02 -3.94 23.67
N GLY A 498 -6.23 -4.05 23.13
CA GLY A 498 -6.51 -3.91 21.70
C GLY A 498 -6.55 -2.47 21.18
N ALA A 499 -6.45 -1.45 22.04
CA ALA A 499 -6.59 -0.05 21.65
C ALA A 499 -5.56 0.39 20.60
N LYS A 500 -4.29 -0.02 20.77
CA LYS A 500 -3.21 0.27 19.83
C LYS A 500 -3.47 -0.36 18.45
N GLU A 501 -3.81 -1.64 18.44
CA GLU A 501 -4.14 -2.36 17.20
C GLU A 501 -5.36 -1.75 16.50
N ALA A 502 -6.38 -1.37 17.28
CA ALA A 502 -7.58 -0.73 16.76
C ALA A 502 -7.23 0.58 16.04
N ILE A 503 -6.36 1.42 16.61
CA ILE A 503 -5.88 2.67 15.99
C ILE A 503 -5.02 2.40 14.75
N GLN A 504 -4.16 1.39 14.79
CA GLN A 504 -3.27 1.07 13.67
C GLN A 504 -4.02 0.50 12.46
N THR A 505 -5.11 -0.24 12.69
CA THR A 505 -5.88 -0.93 11.65
C THR A 505 -7.17 -0.21 11.23
N GLN A 506 -7.54 0.90 11.88
CA GLN A 506 -8.80 1.64 11.59
C GLN A 506 -8.96 2.02 10.11
N MET A 507 -7.90 2.48 9.43
CA MET A 507 -8.00 2.86 8.02
C MET A 507 -8.20 1.65 7.09
N TYR A 508 -7.74 0.46 7.50
CA TYR A 508 -8.04 -0.78 6.82
C TYR A 508 -9.52 -1.15 7.01
N ARG A 509 -10.04 -1.09 8.24
CA ARG A 509 -11.45 -1.36 8.54
C ARG A 509 -12.42 -0.39 7.86
N VAL A 510 -12.03 0.87 7.67
CA VAL A 510 -12.79 1.86 6.89
C VAL A 510 -12.85 1.48 5.41
N LYS A 511 -11.77 0.93 4.85
CA LYS A 511 -11.71 0.56 3.41
C LYS A 511 -12.29 -0.83 3.13
N TYR A 512 -12.36 -1.70 4.13
CA TYR A 512 -12.83 -3.06 3.97
C TYR A 512 -14.25 -3.18 3.38
N PRO A 513 -15.29 -2.52 3.94
CA PRO A 513 -16.66 -2.65 3.44
C PRO A 513 -16.90 -1.91 2.11
N THR A 514 -15.94 -1.13 1.61
CA THR A 514 -16.03 -0.51 0.27
C THR A 514 -15.41 -1.38 -0.82
N LYS A 515 -14.78 -2.51 -0.45
CA LYS A 515 -14.19 -3.50 -1.35
C LYS A 515 -15.01 -4.81 -1.34
N THR A 516 -16.34 -4.71 -1.36
CA THR A 516 -17.27 -5.86 -1.24
C THR A 516 -17.33 -6.73 -2.47
N ARG A 517 -17.27 -6.11 -3.66
CA ARG A 517 -16.83 -6.81 -4.86
C ARG A 517 -15.31 -6.74 -4.82
N ALA A 518 -14.64 -7.89 -4.92
CA ALA A 518 -13.28 -7.88 -5.43
C ALA A 518 -13.38 -7.24 -6.81
N ILE A 519 -13.16 -5.93 -6.88
CA ILE A 519 -12.82 -5.28 -8.14
C ILE A 519 -11.47 -5.90 -8.40
N PRO A 520 -11.36 -6.84 -9.36
CA PRO A 520 -10.06 -7.28 -9.77
C PRO A 520 -9.35 -5.99 -10.15
N ASP A 521 -8.21 -5.66 -9.53
CA ASP A 521 -7.46 -4.45 -9.86
C ASP A 521 -7.46 -4.30 -11.38
N GLN A 522 -8.27 -3.38 -11.95
CA GLN A 522 -8.59 -3.30 -13.38
C GLN A 522 -8.53 -4.66 -14.13
N ALA A 523 -9.48 -5.58 -13.90
CA ALA A 523 -9.43 -6.93 -14.46
C ALA A 523 -8.12 -7.68 -14.09
N LEU A 524 -8.20 -8.57 -13.10
CA LEU A 524 -7.62 -9.88 -13.34
C LEU A 524 -8.39 -10.43 -14.55
N GLU A 525 -7.93 -10.12 -15.76
CA GLU A 525 -7.52 -11.20 -16.64
C GLU A 525 -6.97 -12.29 -15.71
N MET A 526 -7.45 -13.53 -15.77
CA MET A 526 -6.78 -14.62 -15.04
C MET A 526 -5.28 -14.37 -15.17
N ALA A 527 -4.61 -14.09 -14.03
CA ALA A 527 -3.32 -13.42 -14.06
C ALA A 527 -2.43 -14.17 -15.04
N LYS A 528 -2.02 -13.49 -16.14
CA LYS A 528 -1.50 -14.18 -17.31
C LYS A 528 -0.46 -15.19 -16.89
N LYS A 529 -0.67 -16.43 -17.30
CA LYS A 529 0.17 -17.55 -16.97
C LYS A 529 1.41 -17.49 -17.85
N VAL A 530 2.58 -17.37 -17.24
CA VAL A 530 3.85 -17.18 -17.96
C VAL A 530 4.71 -18.41 -17.79
N ALA A 531 5.08 -19.05 -18.91
CA ALA A 531 6.09 -20.10 -18.91
C ALA A 531 7.48 -19.48 -18.83
N VAL A 532 8.30 -19.90 -17.88
CA VAL A 532 9.71 -19.49 -17.75
C VAL A 532 10.60 -20.71 -18.04
N ILE A 533 11.40 -20.67 -19.09
CA ILE A 533 12.20 -21.82 -19.53
C ILE A 533 13.62 -21.68 -18.98
N GLY A 534 13.95 -22.44 -17.93
CA GLY A 534 15.24 -22.43 -17.24
C GLY A 534 15.21 -21.62 -15.94
N GLY A 535 15.63 -22.24 -14.83
CA GLY A 535 15.78 -21.70 -13.47
C GLY A 535 17.18 -21.17 -13.15
N GLY A 536 17.89 -20.67 -14.17
CA GLY A 536 19.17 -19.97 -14.02
C GLY A 536 19.03 -18.54 -13.49
N ALA A 537 20.12 -17.75 -13.56
CA ALA A 537 20.12 -16.36 -13.09
C ALA A 537 19.03 -15.49 -13.76
N SER A 538 18.80 -15.68 -15.06
CA SER A 538 17.75 -14.97 -15.79
C SER A 538 16.34 -15.48 -15.40
N GLY A 539 16.18 -16.78 -15.20
CA GLY A 539 14.93 -17.42 -14.80
C GLY A 539 14.44 -16.98 -13.42
N LEU A 540 15.33 -16.94 -12.42
CA LEU A 540 14.99 -16.44 -11.08
C LEU A 540 14.51 -14.99 -11.12
N ALA A 541 15.16 -14.14 -11.92
CA ALA A 541 14.71 -12.77 -12.12
C ALA A 541 13.36 -12.71 -12.85
N ALA A 542 13.13 -13.58 -13.84
CA ALA A 542 11.88 -13.68 -14.58
C ALA A 542 10.70 -14.04 -13.66
N ILE A 543 10.85 -15.09 -12.83
CA ILE A 543 9.82 -15.50 -11.85
C ILE A 543 9.50 -14.33 -10.91
N LYS A 544 10.53 -13.70 -10.32
CA LYS A 544 10.35 -12.59 -9.40
C LYS A 544 9.67 -11.39 -10.07
N CYS A 545 10.07 -11.03 -11.28
CA CYS A 545 9.45 -9.92 -12.03
C CYS A 545 8.01 -10.24 -12.47
N CYS A 546 7.67 -11.50 -12.72
CA CYS A 546 6.29 -11.91 -12.98
C CYS A 546 5.43 -11.67 -11.73
N LEU A 547 5.92 -12.09 -10.56
CA LEU A 547 5.23 -11.89 -9.28
C LEU A 547 5.09 -10.40 -8.92
N ASP A 548 6.14 -9.59 -9.12
CA ASP A 548 6.12 -8.13 -8.90
C ASP A 548 5.01 -7.44 -9.73
N GLU A 549 4.74 -7.93 -10.94
CA GLU A 549 3.72 -7.39 -11.84
C GLU A 549 2.36 -8.10 -11.73
N GLY A 550 2.21 -9.07 -10.83
CA GLY A 550 0.95 -9.79 -10.61
C GLY A 550 0.61 -10.84 -11.67
N LEU A 551 1.61 -11.38 -12.37
CA LEU A 551 1.50 -12.50 -13.32
C LEU A 551 1.69 -13.84 -12.59
N GLN A 552 1.35 -14.96 -13.24
CA GLN A 552 1.50 -16.32 -12.69
C GLN A 552 2.63 -17.09 -13.39
N PRO A 553 3.87 -17.06 -12.87
CA PRO A 553 4.96 -17.81 -13.46
C PRO A 553 4.88 -19.30 -13.14
N VAL A 554 5.18 -20.13 -14.15
CA VAL A 554 5.57 -21.54 -14.00
C VAL A 554 6.92 -21.69 -14.69
N CYS A 555 7.94 -22.06 -13.93
CA CYS A 555 9.28 -22.26 -14.43
C CYS A 555 9.55 -23.75 -14.63
N PHE A 556 10.06 -24.11 -15.80
CA PHE A 556 10.53 -25.46 -16.13
C PHE A 556 12.06 -25.47 -16.08
N GLU A 557 12.63 -26.24 -15.16
CA GLU A 557 14.07 -26.41 -15.00
C GLU A 557 14.45 -27.86 -15.28
N LYS A 558 15.34 -28.07 -16.25
CA LYS A 558 15.84 -29.40 -16.63
C LYS A 558 16.67 -30.03 -15.50
N GLY A 559 17.39 -29.22 -14.75
CA GLY A 559 18.20 -29.64 -13.62
C GLY A 559 17.39 -30.00 -12.37
N THR A 560 18.10 -30.51 -11.36
CA THR A 560 17.54 -30.86 -10.05
C THR A 560 17.57 -29.71 -9.04
N ASP A 561 18.18 -28.57 -9.40
CA ASP A 561 18.36 -27.40 -8.54
C ASP A 561 18.56 -26.15 -9.40
N ILE A 562 18.36 -24.98 -8.80
CA ILE A 562 18.48 -23.67 -9.46
C ILE A 562 19.95 -23.29 -9.74
N GLY A 563 20.12 -22.25 -10.56
CA GLY A 563 21.41 -21.56 -10.74
C GLY A 563 22.07 -21.78 -12.10
N GLY A 564 21.60 -22.75 -12.90
CA GLY A 564 22.08 -23.01 -14.25
C GLY A 564 23.60 -23.16 -14.31
N LEU A 565 24.27 -22.35 -15.12
CA LEU A 565 25.73 -22.29 -15.27
C LEU A 565 26.51 -22.29 -13.94
N TRP A 566 26.01 -21.58 -12.92
CA TRP A 566 26.73 -21.42 -11.65
C TRP A 566 26.62 -22.65 -10.73
N ASN A 567 25.64 -23.52 -10.99
CA ASN A 567 25.47 -24.77 -10.28
C ASN A 567 26.47 -25.82 -10.80
N PHE A 568 27.66 -25.82 -10.20
CA PHE A 568 28.73 -26.75 -10.55
C PHE A 568 28.31 -28.20 -10.36
N LYS A 569 28.61 -29.00 -11.38
CA LYS A 569 28.48 -30.46 -11.37
C LYS A 569 29.85 -31.07 -11.63
N GLU A 570 30.11 -32.22 -11.03
CA GLU A 570 31.36 -32.98 -11.19
C GLU A 570 31.58 -33.40 -12.65
N GLU A 571 30.50 -33.69 -13.39
CA GLU A 571 30.56 -34.04 -14.81
C GLU A 571 29.83 -33.00 -15.67
N ALA A 572 30.23 -32.90 -16.94
CA ALA A 572 29.55 -32.08 -17.93
C ALA A 572 28.41 -32.90 -18.55
N LEU A 573 27.21 -32.31 -18.64
CA LEU A 573 26.02 -33.00 -19.13
C LEU A 573 25.53 -32.34 -20.43
N PRO A 574 25.12 -33.11 -21.46
CA PRO A 574 24.59 -32.55 -22.69
C PRO A 574 23.41 -31.60 -22.47
N GLY A 575 23.49 -30.42 -23.08
CA GLY A 575 22.46 -29.37 -22.99
C GLY A 575 22.44 -28.60 -21.66
N PHE A 576 23.37 -28.86 -20.75
CA PHE A 576 23.60 -28.02 -19.56
C PHE A 576 24.81 -27.13 -19.78
N ALA A 577 24.76 -25.91 -19.28
CA ALA A 577 25.98 -25.10 -19.18
C ALA A 577 26.89 -25.64 -18.08
N SER A 578 28.20 -25.51 -18.27
CA SER A 578 29.21 -26.10 -17.38
C SER A 578 30.25 -25.07 -16.94
N VAL A 579 30.73 -25.20 -15.70
CA VAL A 579 31.85 -24.44 -15.12
C VAL A 579 32.84 -25.41 -14.48
N TYR A 580 34.10 -25.01 -14.38
CA TYR A 580 35.15 -25.72 -13.65
C TYR A 580 35.20 -25.29 -12.17
N ARG A 581 35.76 -26.14 -11.30
CA ARG A 581 35.69 -26.01 -9.83
C ARG A 581 36.26 -24.69 -9.32
N SER A 582 37.29 -24.15 -9.97
CA SER A 582 37.94 -22.91 -9.58
C SER A 582 37.28 -21.64 -10.14
N THR A 583 36.14 -21.75 -10.81
CA THR A 583 35.48 -20.60 -11.45
C THR A 583 35.13 -19.51 -10.42
N VAL A 584 35.68 -18.32 -10.63
CA VAL A 584 35.37 -17.09 -9.89
C VAL A 584 34.84 -16.05 -10.86
N ILE A 585 33.71 -15.43 -10.51
CA ILE A 585 33.09 -14.39 -11.32
C ILE A 585 34.05 -13.22 -11.58
N ASN A 586 33.90 -12.59 -12.76
CA ASN A 586 34.73 -11.49 -13.21
C ASN A 586 34.13 -10.09 -12.95
N THR A 587 32.95 -10.02 -12.32
CA THR A 587 32.27 -8.77 -11.94
C THR A 587 32.06 -8.71 -10.43
N SER A 588 32.22 -7.54 -9.83
CA SER A 588 32.14 -7.34 -8.38
C SER A 588 30.71 -7.47 -7.84
N LYS A 589 30.60 -7.87 -6.58
CA LYS A 589 29.33 -8.19 -5.90
C LYS A 589 28.29 -7.06 -5.96
N GLU A 590 28.69 -5.81 -5.77
CA GLU A 590 27.75 -4.69 -5.79
C GLU A 590 27.30 -4.34 -7.22
N MET A 591 28.11 -4.64 -8.23
CA MET A 591 27.78 -4.41 -9.65
C MET A 591 26.92 -5.53 -10.25
N MET A 592 26.97 -6.75 -9.68
CA MET A 592 26.29 -7.92 -10.22
C MET A 592 25.01 -8.35 -9.48
N CYS A 593 24.76 -7.83 -8.27
CA CYS A 593 23.56 -8.20 -7.51
C CYS A 593 22.26 -7.81 -8.24
N TYR A 594 21.14 -8.43 -7.87
CA TYR A 594 19.82 -7.92 -8.26
C TYR A 594 19.55 -6.57 -7.58
N SER A 595 18.86 -5.68 -8.30
CA SER A 595 18.71 -4.26 -7.96
C SER A 595 17.99 -3.97 -6.64
N ASP A 596 17.25 -4.92 -6.09
CA ASP A 596 16.56 -4.84 -4.81
C ASP A 596 17.01 -5.88 -3.78
N PHE A 597 18.13 -6.56 -4.03
CA PHE A 597 18.66 -7.59 -3.15
C PHE A 597 20.20 -7.60 -3.13
N PRO A 598 20.83 -6.70 -2.33
CA PRO A 598 22.28 -6.64 -2.18
C PRO A 598 22.88 -7.97 -1.73
N ILE A 599 24.07 -8.29 -2.24
CA ILE A 599 24.86 -9.43 -1.74
C ILE A 599 25.36 -9.11 -0.32
N PRO A 600 25.37 -10.07 0.62
CA PRO A 600 25.82 -9.83 1.99
C PRO A 600 27.21 -9.20 2.06
N LYS A 601 27.43 -8.33 3.04
CA LYS A 601 28.67 -7.55 3.16
C LYS A 601 29.89 -8.45 3.40
N GLU A 602 29.70 -9.61 3.99
CA GLU A 602 30.70 -10.62 4.33
C GLU A 602 31.23 -11.35 3.08
N TYR A 603 30.47 -11.40 2.00
CA TYR A 603 30.88 -12.11 0.79
C TYR A 603 32.03 -11.37 0.09
N PRO A 604 32.97 -12.10 -0.52
CA PRO A 604 34.08 -11.49 -1.26
C PRO A 604 33.55 -10.69 -2.45
N ASN A 605 34.31 -9.68 -2.89
CA ASN A 605 33.91 -8.84 -4.02
C ASN A 605 33.78 -9.66 -5.32
N PHE A 606 34.69 -10.61 -5.54
CA PHE A 606 34.60 -11.58 -6.63
C PHE A 606 34.35 -12.94 -6.01
N MET A 607 33.18 -13.50 -6.29
CA MET A 607 32.70 -14.72 -5.64
C MET A 607 33.02 -15.98 -6.47
N PRO A 608 33.42 -17.08 -5.83
CA PRO A 608 33.44 -18.38 -6.48
C PRO A 608 32.02 -18.80 -6.85
N HIS A 609 31.89 -19.71 -7.83
CA HIS A 609 30.60 -20.21 -8.30
C HIS A 609 29.70 -20.72 -7.16
N SER A 610 30.29 -21.35 -6.14
CA SER A 610 29.58 -21.86 -4.96
C SER A 610 28.92 -20.76 -4.12
N SER A 611 29.55 -19.59 -4.00
CA SER A 611 28.97 -18.41 -3.34
C SER A 611 27.87 -17.77 -4.18
N ILE A 612 27.97 -17.80 -5.51
CA ILE A 612 26.92 -17.31 -6.41
C ILE A 612 25.64 -18.13 -6.25
N VAL A 613 25.74 -19.47 -6.26
CA VAL A 613 24.58 -20.35 -6.05
C VAL A 613 23.95 -20.13 -4.69
N LYS A 614 24.76 -19.92 -3.64
CA LYS A 614 24.23 -19.55 -2.31
C LYS A 614 23.45 -18.24 -2.36
N TYR A 615 23.95 -17.22 -3.05
CA TYR A 615 23.22 -15.96 -3.24
C TYR A 615 21.91 -16.16 -4.02
N PHE A 616 21.90 -16.99 -5.06
CA PHE A 616 20.66 -17.34 -5.78
C PHE A 616 19.64 -18.06 -4.91
N LYS A 617 20.09 -18.99 -4.06
CA LYS A 617 19.22 -19.65 -3.07
C LYS A 617 18.67 -18.66 -2.04
N MET A 618 19.48 -17.70 -1.58
CA MET A 618 19.02 -16.61 -0.70
C MET A 618 17.96 -15.75 -1.39
N TYR A 619 18.18 -15.38 -2.66
CA TYR A 619 17.22 -14.62 -3.45
C TYR A 619 15.91 -15.39 -3.63
N ALA A 620 16.00 -16.65 -4.04
CA ALA A 620 14.84 -17.51 -4.26
C ALA A 620 14.03 -17.75 -2.97
N HIS A 621 14.69 -17.93 -1.83
CA HIS A 621 14.02 -18.06 -0.53
C HIS A 621 13.39 -16.74 -0.08
N ASN A 622 14.10 -15.61 -0.21
CA ASN A 622 13.61 -14.30 0.23
C ASN A 622 12.33 -13.87 -0.50
N PHE A 623 12.23 -14.19 -1.79
CA PHE A 623 11.07 -13.85 -2.63
C PHE A 623 10.12 -15.04 -2.87
N ASP A 624 10.32 -16.16 -2.18
CA ASP A 624 9.48 -17.36 -2.27
C ASP A 624 9.28 -17.89 -3.71
N LEU A 625 10.38 -17.98 -4.46
CA LEU A 625 10.38 -18.31 -5.89
C LEU A 625 10.33 -19.81 -6.17
N ILE A 626 10.83 -20.64 -5.24
CA ILE A 626 11.04 -22.08 -5.46
C ILE A 626 9.73 -22.82 -5.80
N LYS A 627 8.62 -22.43 -5.17
CA LYS A 627 7.30 -23.04 -5.41
C LYS A 627 6.77 -22.88 -6.85
N HIS A 628 7.38 -21.99 -7.63
CA HIS A 628 7.04 -21.74 -9.02
C HIS A 628 7.91 -22.55 -10.00
N ILE A 629 8.86 -23.35 -9.49
CA ILE A 629 9.82 -24.09 -10.30
C ILE A 629 9.48 -25.58 -10.27
N ARG A 630 9.34 -26.16 -11.46
CA ARG A 630 9.25 -27.60 -11.67
C ARG A 630 10.62 -28.10 -12.12
N PHE A 631 11.33 -28.78 -11.20
CA PHE A 631 12.64 -29.37 -11.48
C PHE A 631 12.49 -30.67 -12.25
N ARG A 632 13.55 -31.09 -12.97
CA ARG A 632 13.53 -32.29 -13.83
C ARG A 632 12.42 -32.24 -14.89
N HIS A 633 12.08 -31.03 -15.35
CA HIS A 633 11.10 -30.82 -16.41
C HIS A 633 11.82 -30.24 -17.63
N HIS A 634 12.03 -31.08 -18.64
CA HIS A 634 12.64 -30.67 -19.90
C HIS A 634 11.57 -30.11 -20.84
N VAL A 635 11.75 -28.91 -21.38
CA VAL A 635 10.84 -28.35 -22.39
C VAL A 635 11.25 -28.85 -23.77
N ASP A 636 10.39 -29.65 -24.39
CA ASP A 636 10.61 -30.27 -25.70
C ASP A 636 10.21 -29.33 -26.84
N HIS A 637 9.04 -28.67 -26.72
CA HIS A 637 8.50 -27.78 -27.74
C HIS A 637 7.77 -26.56 -27.17
N VAL A 638 7.94 -25.41 -27.84
CA VAL A 638 7.24 -24.14 -27.61
C VAL A 638 6.61 -23.72 -28.93
N LYS A 639 5.30 -23.88 -29.07
CA LYS A 639 4.57 -23.61 -30.31
C LYS A 639 3.52 -22.53 -30.10
N PRO A 640 3.38 -21.56 -31.01
CA PRO A 640 2.21 -20.68 -30.99
C PRO A 640 0.96 -21.52 -31.25
N ARG A 641 -0.15 -21.23 -30.54
CA ARG A 641 -1.42 -21.91 -30.79
C ARG A 641 -1.99 -21.57 -32.18
N GLU A 642 -2.89 -22.40 -32.69
CA GLU A 642 -3.57 -22.12 -33.96
C GLU A 642 -4.33 -20.77 -33.93
N ASP A 643 -4.87 -20.40 -32.76
CA ASP A 643 -5.58 -19.15 -32.49
C ASP A 643 -4.66 -18.00 -32.03
N PHE A 644 -3.33 -18.10 -32.21
CA PHE A 644 -2.34 -17.16 -31.67
C PHE A 644 -2.60 -15.70 -32.05
N SER A 645 -3.08 -15.41 -33.26
CA SER A 645 -3.37 -14.03 -33.69
C SER A 645 -4.47 -13.36 -32.87
N GLU A 646 -5.34 -14.14 -32.24
CA GLU A 646 -6.42 -13.68 -31.37
C GLU A 646 -6.05 -13.77 -29.89
N THR A 647 -5.43 -14.89 -29.48
CA THR A 647 -5.18 -15.21 -28.06
C THR A 647 -3.79 -14.79 -27.58
N GLY A 648 -2.79 -14.84 -28.46
CA GLY A 648 -1.38 -14.70 -28.10
C GLY A 648 -0.79 -15.85 -27.29
N GLN A 649 -1.47 -16.99 -27.22
CA GLN A 649 -1.13 -18.10 -26.31
C GLN A 649 -0.22 -19.16 -26.96
N TRP A 650 0.46 -19.91 -26.10
CA TRP A 650 1.49 -20.89 -26.46
C TRP A 650 1.15 -22.27 -25.91
N ASP A 651 1.38 -23.29 -26.73
CA ASP A 651 1.43 -24.69 -26.30
C ASP A 651 2.87 -25.04 -25.91
N ILE A 652 3.07 -25.34 -24.62
CA ILE A 652 4.38 -25.75 -24.08
C ILE A 652 4.34 -27.24 -23.80
N THR A 653 5.10 -27.99 -24.58
CA THR A 653 5.27 -29.44 -24.39
C THR A 653 6.55 -29.68 -23.61
N TYR A 654 6.44 -30.42 -22.51
CA TYR A 654 7.55 -30.74 -21.63
C TYR A 654 7.45 -32.18 -21.12
N THR A 655 8.60 -32.75 -20.80
CA THR A 655 8.74 -34.09 -20.25
C THR A 655 9.15 -34.01 -18.77
N ASP A 656 8.33 -34.60 -17.89
CA ASP A 656 8.63 -34.82 -16.47
C ASP A 656 9.54 -36.05 -16.35
N GLU A 657 10.84 -35.85 -16.17
CA GLU A 657 11.83 -36.94 -16.16
C GLU A 657 11.64 -37.90 -14.97
N GLU A 658 10.94 -37.50 -13.89
CA GLU A 658 10.67 -38.42 -12.77
C GLU A 658 9.55 -39.40 -13.09
N LYS A 659 8.58 -38.99 -13.91
CA LYS A 659 7.42 -39.80 -14.29
C LYS A 659 7.52 -40.42 -15.68
N ASP A 660 8.49 -39.97 -16.48
CA ASP A 660 8.64 -40.32 -17.89
C ASP A 660 7.36 -39.99 -18.69
N GLU A 661 6.75 -38.84 -18.38
CA GLU A 661 5.48 -38.39 -18.96
C GLU A 661 5.67 -37.06 -19.70
N THR A 662 5.28 -37.05 -20.98
CA THR A 662 5.24 -35.83 -21.80
C THR A 662 3.86 -35.20 -21.74
N THR A 663 3.80 -33.93 -21.32
CA THR A 663 2.56 -33.16 -21.18
C THR A 663 2.63 -31.87 -21.98
N THR A 664 1.50 -31.45 -22.55
CA THR A 664 1.34 -30.13 -23.18
C THR A 664 0.42 -29.26 -22.32
N GLU A 665 0.86 -28.04 -22.01
CA GLU A 665 0.12 -27.08 -21.18
C GLU A 665 0.10 -25.70 -21.84
N VAL A 666 -1.04 -25.00 -21.73
CA VAL A 666 -1.25 -23.68 -22.36
C VAL A 666 -0.76 -22.56 -21.44
N PHE A 667 -0.09 -21.57 -22.04
CA PHE A 667 0.41 -20.35 -21.39
C PHE A 667 0.11 -19.08 -22.20
N ASP A 668 -0.09 -17.97 -21.49
CA ASP A 668 -0.39 -16.66 -22.09
C ASP A 668 0.86 -15.92 -22.58
N ALA A 669 2.03 -16.26 -22.03
CA ALA A 669 3.32 -15.72 -22.47
C ALA A 669 4.48 -16.65 -22.12
N VAL A 670 5.63 -16.44 -22.76
CA VAL A 670 6.85 -17.25 -22.59
C VAL A 670 8.08 -16.36 -22.36
N MET A 671 8.88 -16.71 -21.35
CA MET A 671 10.19 -16.13 -21.07
C MET A 671 11.28 -17.20 -21.24
N VAL A 672 12.09 -17.09 -22.28
CA VAL A 672 13.18 -18.01 -22.57
C VAL A 672 14.42 -17.57 -21.78
N CYS A 673 14.87 -18.41 -20.84
CA CYS A 673 15.94 -18.12 -19.89
C CYS A 673 17.05 -19.19 -19.91
N THR A 674 17.25 -19.86 -21.05
CA THR A 674 18.16 -21.00 -21.23
C THR A 674 19.64 -20.62 -21.34
N GLY A 675 19.94 -19.34 -21.60
CA GLY A 675 21.31 -18.86 -21.81
C GLY A 675 21.92 -19.37 -23.12
N HIS A 676 23.25 -19.23 -23.27
CA HIS A 676 23.94 -19.49 -24.55
C HIS A 676 25.32 -20.16 -24.41
N HIS A 677 25.60 -20.76 -23.25
CA HIS A 677 26.90 -21.39 -22.94
C HIS A 677 26.80 -22.91 -22.71
N ALA A 678 25.76 -23.56 -23.25
CA ALA A 678 25.54 -25.00 -23.11
C ALA A 678 26.18 -25.82 -24.23
N TYR A 679 26.20 -25.31 -25.48
CA TYR A 679 26.67 -26.09 -26.62
C TYR A 679 28.10 -25.68 -27.02
N PRO A 680 29.10 -26.56 -26.87
CA PRO A 680 30.48 -26.24 -27.21
C PRO A 680 30.64 -26.02 -28.72
N HIS A 681 31.53 -25.10 -29.10
CA HIS A 681 31.91 -24.87 -30.49
C HIS A 681 33.27 -25.51 -30.77
N TYR A 682 33.26 -26.60 -31.54
CA TYR A 682 34.44 -27.37 -31.94
C TYR A 682 34.79 -27.09 -33.42
N PRO A 683 35.70 -26.15 -33.72
CA PRO A 683 36.07 -25.82 -35.10
C PRO A 683 37.13 -26.81 -35.63
N ARG A 684 36.80 -28.10 -35.74
CA ARG A 684 37.76 -29.14 -36.19
C ARG A 684 38.32 -28.87 -37.59
N ASP A 685 37.49 -28.37 -38.50
CA ASP A 685 37.90 -28.03 -39.87
C ASP A 685 39.00 -26.95 -39.94
N SER A 686 39.18 -26.17 -38.86
CA SER A 686 40.24 -25.16 -38.76
C SER A 686 41.60 -25.73 -38.34
N PHE A 687 41.68 -27.02 -38.04
CA PHE A 687 42.86 -27.68 -37.47
C PHE A 687 43.24 -28.95 -38.24
N PRO A 688 43.94 -28.81 -39.39
CA PRO A 688 44.35 -29.96 -40.19
C PRO A 688 45.20 -30.96 -39.39
N GLY A 689 44.94 -32.25 -39.57
CA GLY A 689 45.67 -33.35 -38.91
C GLY A 689 45.22 -33.66 -37.48
N ILE A 690 44.19 -32.99 -36.95
CA ILE A 690 43.68 -33.25 -35.60
C ILE A 690 43.15 -34.67 -35.41
N ASP A 691 42.61 -35.29 -36.46
CA ASP A 691 42.09 -36.65 -36.41
C ASP A 691 43.21 -37.70 -36.27
N ASP A 692 44.45 -37.35 -36.64
CA ASP A 692 45.64 -38.20 -36.49
C ASP A 692 46.38 -37.99 -35.16
N PHE A 693 45.97 -37.00 -34.36
CA PHE A 693 46.62 -36.66 -33.09
C PHE A 693 46.31 -37.72 -32.03
N GLN A 694 47.35 -38.27 -31.40
CA GLN A 694 47.24 -39.38 -30.45
C GLN A 694 47.00 -38.95 -29.00
N GLY A 695 47.18 -37.66 -28.69
CA GLY A 695 46.94 -37.11 -27.36
C GLY A 695 45.45 -36.84 -27.10
N GLU A 696 45.13 -36.47 -25.85
CA GLU A 696 43.76 -36.20 -25.43
C GLU A 696 43.26 -34.86 -25.98
N THR A 697 42.00 -34.79 -26.43
CA THR A 697 41.37 -33.52 -26.84
C THR A 697 40.08 -33.28 -26.08
N THR A 698 39.96 -32.10 -25.47
CA THR A 698 38.84 -31.77 -24.56
C THR A 698 38.40 -30.33 -24.80
N HIS A 699 37.11 -30.01 -24.68
CA HIS A 699 36.65 -28.62 -24.71
C HIS A 699 36.56 -28.03 -23.30
N SER A 700 36.66 -26.71 -23.17
CA SER A 700 36.50 -26.03 -21.89
C SER A 700 35.15 -26.26 -21.19
N HIS A 701 34.18 -26.81 -21.91
CA HIS A 701 32.88 -27.22 -21.38
C HIS A 701 33.02 -28.46 -20.47
N ASP A 702 33.84 -29.41 -20.89
CA ASP A 702 34.04 -30.70 -20.24
C ASP A 702 35.18 -30.66 -19.22
N TYR A 703 36.00 -29.60 -19.25
CA TYR A 703 37.01 -29.33 -18.24
C TYR A 703 36.40 -29.01 -16.87
N LYS A 704 36.88 -29.69 -15.81
CA LYS A 704 36.35 -29.56 -14.44
C LYS A 704 37.39 -29.23 -13.40
N ASP A 705 38.57 -29.83 -13.52
CA ASP A 705 39.65 -29.77 -12.55
C ASP A 705 40.99 -30.04 -13.26
N PHE A 706 42.11 -29.70 -12.63
CA PHE A 706 43.45 -29.94 -13.17
C PHE A 706 43.84 -31.43 -13.18
N LYS A 707 43.09 -32.26 -12.44
CA LYS A 707 43.37 -33.68 -12.28
C LYS A 707 43.34 -34.40 -13.63
N GLY A 708 44.34 -35.22 -13.88
CA GLY A 708 44.58 -35.89 -15.16
C GLY A 708 45.53 -35.14 -16.09
N TYR A 709 45.91 -33.91 -15.76
CA TYR A 709 46.88 -33.09 -16.52
C TYR A 709 48.23 -32.95 -15.82
N GLU A 710 48.43 -33.59 -14.67
CA GLU A 710 49.69 -33.53 -13.91
C GLU A 710 50.86 -34.06 -14.74
N ASN A 711 51.97 -33.33 -14.75
CA ASN A 711 53.20 -33.66 -15.48
C ASN A 711 53.05 -33.85 -17.01
N LYS A 712 51.90 -33.50 -17.60
CA LYS A 712 51.67 -33.51 -19.04
C LYS A 712 52.16 -32.22 -19.72
N ARG A 713 52.45 -32.29 -21.01
CA ARG A 713 52.60 -31.13 -21.91
C ARG A 713 51.24 -30.84 -22.54
N VAL A 714 50.71 -29.64 -22.29
CA VAL A 714 49.33 -29.31 -22.62
C VAL A 714 49.25 -28.06 -23.49
N ILE A 715 48.35 -28.07 -24.46
CA ILE A 715 48.03 -26.89 -25.28
C ILE A 715 46.63 -26.42 -24.96
N VAL A 716 46.48 -25.14 -24.63
CA VAL A 716 45.17 -24.48 -24.54
C VAL A 716 44.98 -23.61 -25.77
N ILE A 717 43.89 -23.83 -26.51
CA ILE A 717 43.58 -23.12 -27.75
C ILE A 717 42.52 -22.05 -27.47
N GLY A 718 42.91 -20.79 -27.68
CA GLY A 718 42.05 -19.63 -27.53
C GLY A 718 42.20 -18.92 -26.19
N ILE A 719 42.24 -17.59 -26.25
CA ILE A 719 42.43 -16.71 -25.07
C ILE A 719 41.12 -15.98 -24.73
N GLY A 720 40.03 -16.72 -24.53
CA GLY A 720 38.86 -16.18 -23.82
C GLY A 720 39.06 -16.20 -22.31
N ASN A 721 38.07 -15.76 -21.53
CA ASN A 721 38.12 -15.88 -20.05
C ASN A 721 38.41 -17.32 -19.62
N SER A 722 37.70 -18.32 -20.17
CA SER A 722 37.97 -19.73 -19.90
C SER A 722 39.38 -20.15 -20.32
N GLY A 723 39.87 -19.69 -21.47
CA GLY A 723 41.22 -19.98 -21.94
C GLY A 723 42.30 -19.44 -21.00
N GLY A 724 42.14 -18.21 -20.52
CA GLY A 724 43.03 -17.61 -19.52
C GLY A 724 43.02 -18.37 -18.19
N ASP A 725 41.84 -18.64 -17.65
CA ASP A 725 41.67 -19.33 -16.36
C ASP A 725 42.19 -20.78 -16.40
N VAL A 726 41.80 -21.57 -17.41
CA VAL A 726 42.24 -22.96 -17.58
C VAL A 726 43.75 -23.02 -17.79
N SER A 727 44.32 -22.12 -18.60
CA SER A 727 45.78 -22.06 -18.78
C SER A 727 46.50 -21.78 -17.46
N VAL A 728 45.99 -20.82 -16.69
CA VAL A 728 46.57 -20.44 -15.40
C VAL A 728 46.48 -21.57 -14.38
N GLU A 729 45.34 -22.25 -14.29
CA GLU A 729 45.17 -23.41 -13.40
C GLU A 729 46.11 -24.54 -13.81
N LEU A 730 46.03 -25.01 -15.06
CA LEU A 730 46.82 -26.13 -15.55
C LEU A 730 48.32 -25.86 -15.47
N SER A 731 48.79 -24.63 -15.73
CA SER A 731 50.21 -24.29 -15.67
C SER A 731 50.88 -24.58 -14.31
N ARG A 732 50.09 -24.72 -13.23
CA ARG A 732 50.60 -25.06 -11.89
C ARG A 732 50.90 -26.55 -11.71
N HIS A 733 50.35 -27.40 -12.58
CA HIS A 733 50.34 -28.85 -12.43
C HIS A 733 50.96 -29.58 -13.63
N THR A 734 50.94 -28.97 -14.82
CA THR A 734 51.51 -29.50 -16.05
C THR A 734 53.03 -29.36 -16.09
N LYS A 735 53.72 -30.24 -16.84
CA LYS A 735 55.16 -30.13 -17.12
C LYS A 735 55.48 -28.88 -17.94
N GLN A 736 54.64 -28.57 -18.92
CA GLN A 736 54.69 -27.35 -19.71
C GLN A 736 53.32 -27.03 -20.30
N LEU A 737 52.92 -25.76 -20.32
CA LEU A 737 51.67 -25.31 -20.93
C LEU A 737 51.93 -24.30 -22.06
N PHE A 738 51.31 -24.55 -23.20
CA PHE A 738 51.31 -23.63 -24.34
C PHE A 738 49.93 -23.01 -24.51
N LEU A 739 49.86 -21.68 -24.53
CA LEU A 739 48.62 -20.94 -24.80
C LEU A 739 48.65 -20.46 -26.25
N SER A 740 47.91 -21.15 -27.12
CA SER A 740 47.79 -20.79 -28.53
C SER A 740 46.71 -19.73 -28.74
N THR A 741 47.08 -18.62 -29.39
CA THR A 741 46.14 -17.57 -29.76
C THR A 741 46.44 -17.04 -31.16
N ARG A 742 45.38 -16.90 -31.97
CA ARG A 742 45.48 -16.34 -33.32
C ARG A 742 45.73 -14.83 -33.36
N ARG A 743 45.28 -14.10 -32.34
CA ARG A 743 45.23 -12.63 -32.40
C ARG A 743 45.63 -11.92 -31.12
N GLY A 744 45.92 -12.66 -30.04
CA GLY A 744 46.06 -12.06 -28.72
C GLY A 744 44.74 -11.57 -28.12
N SER A 745 44.82 -11.00 -26.92
CA SER A 745 43.72 -10.32 -26.23
C SER A 745 44.31 -9.31 -25.25
N TRP A 746 43.60 -8.20 -25.06
CA TRP A 746 43.83 -7.37 -23.87
C TRP A 746 43.47 -8.18 -22.63
N VAL A 747 44.35 -8.21 -21.63
CA VAL A 747 44.18 -8.94 -20.37
C VAL A 747 44.09 -7.91 -19.24
N ALA A 748 43.01 -7.99 -18.46
CA ALA A 748 42.70 -7.09 -17.36
C ALA A 748 42.64 -7.85 -16.04
N ASN A 749 43.13 -7.23 -14.97
CA ASN A 749 42.99 -7.76 -13.62
C ASN A 749 41.63 -7.35 -13.02
N ARG A 750 41.08 -8.20 -12.15
CA ARG A 750 39.93 -7.88 -11.28
C ARG A 750 40.29 -6.75 -10.32
N VAL A 751 41.52 -6.76 -9.81
CA VAL A 751 42.07 -5.76 -8.89
C VAL A 751 42.57 -4.54 -9.66
N GLY A 752 41.90 -3.42 -9.47
CA GLY A 752 42.28 -2.12 -10.04
C GLY A 752 43.08 -1.24 -9.07
N SER A 753 43.10 0.07 -9.36
CA SER A 753 43.84 1.06 -8.57
C SER A 753 43.44 1.04 -7.09
N ARG A 754 44.43 1.13 -6.19
CA ARG A 754 44.26 1.10 -4.73
C ARG A 754 43.58 -0.18 -4.19
N GLY A 755 43.65 -1.29 -4.93
CA GLY A 755 43.12 -2.58 -4.49
C GLY A 755 41.60 -2.72 -4.60
N LEU A 756 40.92 -1.77 -5.24
CA LEU A 756 39.47 -1.82 -5.45
C LEU A 756 39.11 -2.61 -6.72
N PRO A 757 37.90 -3.18 -6.80
CA PRO A 757 37.42 -3.81 -8.04
C PRO A 757 37.45 -2.85 -9.24
N VAL A 758 37.94 -3.32 -10.38
CA VAL A 758 38.12 -2.49 -11.58
C VAL A 758 36.80 -1.92 -12.12
N ASP A 759 35.72 -2.69 -12.04
CA ASP A 759 34.37 -2.33 -12.52
C ASP A 759 33.70 -1.23 -11.67
N ILE A 760 33.95 -1.17 -10.36
CA ILE A 760 33.52 -0.05 -9.49
C ILE A 760 34.12 1.29 -9.94
N TRP A 761 35.29 1.26 -10.58
CA TRP A 761 35.91 2.46 -11.14
C TRP A 761 35.52 2.69 -12.60
N ALA A 762 35.51 1.65 -13.43
CA ALA A 762 35.26 1.75 -14.87
C ALA A 762 33.79 2.02 -15.23
N THR A 763 32.84 1.46 -14.49
CA THR A 763 31.41 1.51 -14.84
C THR A 763 30.71 2.66 -14.10
N ARG A 764 30.94 3.89 -14.57
CA ARG A 764 30.38 5.13 -14.02
C ARG A 764 29.76 5.98 -15.11
N ARG A 765 28.67 6.70 -14.81
CA ARG A 765 27.92 7.47 -15.82
C ARG A 765 28.74 8.57 -16.48
N TRP A 766 29.50 9.33 -15.68
CA TRP A 766 30.37 10.38 -16.23
C TRP A 766 31.50 9.81 -17.12
N ALA A 767 32.01 8.63 -16.79
CA ALA A 767 33.06 7.97 -17.57
C ALA A 767 32.49 7.40 -18.87
N ASP A 768 31.26 6.87 -18.83
CA ASP A 768 30.58 6.34 -20.00
C ASP A 768 30.28 7.42 -21.05
N ALA A 769 29.97 8.64 -20.60
CA ALA A 769 29.73 9.82 -21.44
C ALA A 769 30.97 10.30 -22.23
N LEU A 770 32.18 9.80 -21.93
CA LEU A 770 33.40 10.19 -22.65
C LEU A 770 33.48 9.54 -24.04
N PRO A 771 34.03 10.24 -25.06
CA PRO A 771 34.24 9.68 -26.40
C PRO A 771 35.04 8.37 -26.38
N LEU A 772 34.66 7.42 -27.23
CA LEU A 772 35.27 6.08 -27.26
C LEU A 772 36.80 6.11 -27.46
N TRP A 773 37.30 6.94 -28.38
CA TRP A 773 38.75 7.06 -28.64
C TRP A 773 39.54 7.48 -27.39
N PHE A 774 38.95 8.29 -26.52
CA PHE A 774 39.57 8.73 -25.26
C PHE A 774 39.57 7.58 -24.25
N LYS A 775 38.43 6.88 -24.11
CA LYS A 775 38.31 5.69 -23.26
C LYS A 775 39.32 4.62 -23.67
N GLU A 776 39.46 4.36 -24.97
CA GLU A 776 40.40 3.36 -25.51
C GLU A 776 41.85 3.72 -25.21
N ARG A 777 42.27 4.96 -25.48
CA ARG A 777 43.64 5.41 -25.17
C ARG A 777 43.95 5.32 -23.68
N PHE A 778 43.02 5.77 -22.84
CA PHE A 778 43.19 5.71 -21.40
C PHE A 778 43.26 4.26 -20.90
N ALA A 779 42.33 3.40 -21.33
CA ALA A 779 42.31 1.99 -20.95
C ALA A 779 43.58 1.26 -21.42
N GLN A 780 44.03 1.50 -22.66
CA GLN A 780 45.25 0.91 -23.18
C GLN A 780 46.48 1.31 -22.35
N ARG A 781 46.56 2.59 -21.94
CA ARG A 781 47.64 3.07 -21.08
C ARG A 781 47.61 2.39 -19.72
N GLN A 782 46.44 2.30 -19.08
CA GLN A 782 46.29 1.66 -17.78
C GLN A 782 46.64 0.16 -17.82
N LEU A 783 46.17 -0.56 -18.84
CA LEU A 783 46.48 -1.99 -19.00
C LEU A 783 47.97 -2.23 -19.23
N ASN A 784 48.61 -1.44 -20.10
CA ASN A 784 50.05 -1.58 -20.35
C ASN A 784 50.93 -1.08 -19.20
N GLN A 785 50.43 -0.17 -18.35
CA GLN A 785 51.15 0.23 -17.13
C GLN A 785 51.30 -0.93 -16.14
N ARG A 786 50.39 -1.92 -16.16
CA ARG A 786 50.50 -3.11 -15.33
C ARG A 786 51.54 -4.09 -15.88
N PHE A 787 51.45 -4.40 -17.16
CA PHE A 787 52.47 -5.12 -17.94
C PHE A 787 52.26 -4.84 -19.43
N ASP A 788 53.35 -4.76 -20.18
CA ASP A 788 53.29 -4.47 -21.61
C ASP A 788 52.78 -5.70 -22.39
N HIS A 789 51.60 -5.58 -23.00
CA HIS A 789 50.98 -6.69 -23.72
C HIS A 789 51.76 -7.09 -24.98
N SER A 790 52.55 -6.18 -25.55
CA SER A 790 53.40 -6.46 -26.71
C SER A 790 54.57 -7.34 -26.29
N VAL A 791 55.19 -7.04 -25.15
CA VAL A 791 56.31 -7.82 -24.60
C VAL A 791 55.88 -9.24 -24.26
N TYR A 792 54.63 -9.43 -23.83
CA TYR A 792 54.09 -10.73 -23.42
C TYR A 792 53.43 -11.51 -24.57
N GLY A 793 53.49 -11.02 -25.82
CA GLY A 793 52.90 -11.70 -26.97
C GLY A 793 51.36 -11.71 -26.99
N LEU A 794 50.71 -10.81 -26.24
CA LEU A 794 49.26 -10.78 -26.05
C LEU A 794 48.56 -9.64 -26.81
N LYS A 795 49.30 -8.62 -27.26
CA LYS A 795 48.73 -7.40 -27.86
C LYS A 795 47.94 -7.70 -29.15
N PRO A 796 46.63 -7.42 -29.18
CA PRO A 796 45.85 -7.61 -30.40
C PRO A 796 45.96 -6.43 -31.37
N LYS A 797 45.50 -6.64 -32.61
CA LYS A 797 45.43 -5.59 -33.65
C LYS A 797 44.27 -4.60 -33.45
N HIS A 798 43.29 -4.93 -32.63
CA HIS A 798 42.12 -4.09 -32.37
C HIS A 798 42.27 -3.24 -31.09
N PRO A 799 41.55 -2.11 -30.97
CA PRO A 799 41.51 -1.32 -29.73
C PRO A 799 40.96 -2.10 -28.52
N VAL A 800 41.16 -1.57 -27.31
CA VAL A 800 40.80 -2.26 -26.05
C VAL A 800 39.33 -2.69 -26.00
N PHE A 801 38.42 -1.84 -26.46
CA PHE A 801 36.98 -2.11 -26.42
C PHE A 801 36.41 -2.66 -27.74
N GLY A 802 37.28 -3.03 -28.70
CA GLY A 802 36.89 -3.71 -29.94
C GLY A 802 36.61 -5.21 -29.77
N GLN A 803 36.92 -5.75 -28.59
CA GLN A 803 36.55 -7.10 -28.14
C GLN A 803 36.52 -7.09 -26.60
N HIS A 804 35.71 -7.96 -25.99
CA HIS A 804 35.79 -8.24 -24.55
C HIS A 804 37.21 -8.57 -24.10
N PRO A 805 37.81 -7.78 -23.18
CA PRO A 805 39.09 -8.12 -22.57
C PRO A 805 38.98 -9.40 -21.75
N THR A 806 40.07 -10.15 -21.71
CA THR A 806 40.19 -11.34 -20.87
C THR A 806 40.47 -10.92 -19.44
N VAL A 807 39.64 -11.32 -18.49
CA VAL A 807 39.82 -10.99 -17.08
C VAL A 807 40.57 -12.12 -16.40
N ASN A 808 41.84 -11.89 -16.07
CA ASN A 808 42.65 -12.86 -15.35
C ASN A 808 43.75 -12.16 -14.55
N ASP A 809 43.88 -12.52 -13.26
CA ASP A 809 44.79 -11.85 -12.34
C ASP A 809 46.22 -12.37 -12.38
N ASP A 810 46.40 -13.62 -12.83
CA ASP A 810 47.63 -14.40 -12.68
C ASP A 810 48.34 -14.68 -14.01
N LEU A 811 47.64 -14.61 -15.15
CA LEU A 811 48.16 -14.97 -16.47
C LEU A 811 49.51 -14.31 -16.79
N PRO A 812 49.70 -12.98 -16.60
CA PRO A 812 51.01 -12.36 -16.82
C PRO A 812 52.10 -12.95 -15.92
N ASN A 813 51.78 -13.24 -14.66
CA ASN A 813 52.74 -13.83 -13.70
C ASN A 813 53.13 -15.26 -14.10
N ARG A 814 52.22 -16.01 -14.72
CA ARG A 814 52.51 -17.37 -15.23
C ARG A 814 53.32 -17.35 -16.53
N ILE A 815 53.14 -16.33 -17.36
CA ILE A 815 53.94 -16.13 -18.58
C ILE A 815 55.38 -15.73 -18.23
N ILE A 816 55.60 -14.75 -17.36
CA ILE A 816 56.95 -14.28 -17.02
C ILE A 816 57.79 -15.36 -16.31
N THR A 817 57.14 -16.29 -15.61
CA THR A 817 57.81 -17.43 -14.97
C THR A 817 58.08 -18.59 -15.92
N GLY A 818 57.66 -18.49 -17.19
CA GLY A 818 57.87 -19.53 -18.21
C GLY A 818 56.97 -20.76 -18.08
N SER A 819 56.07 -20.78 -17.10
CA SER A 819 55.09 -21.87 -16.92
C SER A 819 53.97 -21.89 -17.96
N ILE A 820 53.77 -20.76 -18.64
CA ILE A 820 52.90 -20.62 -19.80
C ILE A 820 53.72 -19.98 -20.91
N ILE A 821 53.80 -20.65 -22.06
CA ILE A 821 54.42 -20.11 -23.26
C ILE A 821 53.30 -19.73 -24.24
N VAL A 822 53.23 -18.44 -24.59
CA VAL A 822 52.27 -17.96 -25.60
C VAL A 822 52.77 -18.36 -26.98
N LYS A 823 51.90 -18.97 -27.78
CA LYS A 823 52.18 -19.40 -29.17
C LYS A 823 51.17 -18.79 -30.13
N PRO A 824 51.52 -18.59 -31.41
CA PRO A 824 50.55 -18.19 -32.42
C PRO A 824 49.53 -19.32 -32.69
N ASN A 825 48.66 -19.15 -33.68
CA ASN A 825 47.68 -20.17 -34.02
C ASN A 825 48.36 -21.45 -34.55
N ILE A 826 47.65 -22.57 -34.45
CA ILE A 826 48.13 -23.86 -34.95
C ILE A 826 47.93 -23.91 -36.47
N LYS A 827 49.00 -24.25 -37.19
CA LYS A 827 49.01 -24.45 -38.65
C LYS A 827 48.51 -25.86 -38.98
N ARG A 828 48.98 -26.87 -38.26
CA ARG A 828 48.51 -28.27 -38.33
C ARG A 828 48.94 -29.08 -37.12
N PHE A 829 48.22 -30.16 -36.86
CA PHE A 829 48.62 -31.20 -35.92
C PHE A 829 49.56 -32.22 -36.58
N THR A 830 50.40 -32.85 -35.76
CA THR A 830 51.14 -34.07 -36.09
C THR A 830 50.59 -35.21 -35.22
N LYS A 831 51.13 -36.43 -35.35
CA LYS A 831 50.67 -37.57 -34.54
C LYS A 831 50.87 -37.34 -33.04
N THR A 832 51.95 -36.66 -32.64
CA THR A 832 52.33 -36.48 -31.23
C THR A 832 52.53 -35.00 -30.86
N GLY A 833 52.21 -34.05 -31.73
CA GLY A 833 52.55 -32.64 -31.53
C GLY A 833 51.81 -31.68 -32.46
N VAL A 834 52.32 -30.46 -32.58
CA VAL A 834 51.74 -29.39 -33.41
C VAL A 834 52.82 -28.55 -34.08
N VAL A 835 52.48 -28.05 -35.27
CA VAL A 835 53.21 -27.00 -35.98
C VAL A 835 52.39 -25.71 -35.89
N PHE A 836 53.01 -24.63 -35.46
CA PHE A 836 52.39 -23.32 -35.35
C PHE A 836 52.55 -22.48 -36.63
N GLU A 837 51.80 -21.38 -36.75
CA GLU A 837 51.86 -20.47 -37.91
C GLU A 837 53.21 -19.76 -38.10
N ASP A 838 54.03 -19.68 -37.04
CA ASP A 838 55.41 -19.17 -37.09
C ASP A 838 56.45 -20.26 -37.42
N ASP A 839 55.99 -21.42 -37.87
CA ASP A 839 56.77 -22.64 -38.16
C ASP A 839 57.52 -23.23 -36.94
N SER A 840 57.25 -22.74 -35.72
CA SER A 840 57.71 -23.42 -34.51
C SER A 840 56.97 -24.75 -34.32
N VAL A 841 57.67 -25.74 -33.76
CA VAL A 841 57.15 -27.10 -33.56
C VAL A 841 57.25 -27.45 -32.08
N GLU A 842 56.19 -28.06 -31.55
CA GLU A 842 56.19 -28.66 -30.21
C GLU A 842 55.71 -30.10 -30.34
N ASP A 843 56.61 -31.06 -30.10
CA ASP A 843 56.34 -32.49 -30.06
C ASP A 843 55.99 -32.96 -28.64
N ASP A 844 55.59 -34.23 -28.50
CA ASP A 844 55.19 -34.89 -27.25
C ASP A 844 54.10 -34.12 -26.47
N ILE A 845 53.09 -33.63 -27.18
CA ILE A 845 51.91 -32.99 -26.60
C ILE A 845 50.94 -34.08 -26.14
N ASP A 846 50.70 -34.14 -24.83
CA ASP A 846 49.85 -35.16 -24.23
C ASP A 846 48.36 -34.80 -24.30
N ALA A 847 48.02 -33.50 -24.25
CA ALA A 847 46.63 -33.06 -24.23
C ALA A 847 46.41 -31.66 -24.84
N VAL A 848 45.21 -31.44 -25.38
CA VAL A 848 44.76 -30.20 -26.01
C VAL A 848 43.40 -29.80 -25.46
N VAL A 849 43.30 -28.59 -24.92
CA VAL A 849 42.05 -28.02 -24.40
C VAL A 849 41.55 -26.90 -25.31
N PHE A 850 40.39 -27.12 -25.94
CA PHE A 850 39.72 -26.16 -26.80
C PHE A 850 38.91 -25.17 -25.96
N CYS A 851 39.38 -23.92 -25.88
CA CYS A 851 38.67 -22.80 -25.28
C CYS A 851 38.07 -21.90 -26.38
N THR A 852 37.41 -22.54 -27.36
CA THR A 852 36.97 -21.95 -28.63
C THR A 852 35.56 -21.35 -28.60
N GLY A 853 34.89 -21.40 -27.45
CA GLY A 853 33.61 -20.75 -27.21
C GLY A 853 32.41 -21.67 -27.41
N TYR A 854 31.23 -21.08 -27.59
CA TYR A 854 29.96 -21.79 -27.57
C TYR A 854 29.07 -21.36 -28.74
N ARG A 855 28.13 -22.23 -29.11
CA ARG A 855 27.01 -21.94 -30.01
C ARG A 855 25.69 -21.91 -29.24
N PHE A 856 24.69 -21.25 -29.81
CA PHE A 856 23.34 -21.30 -29.28
C PHE A 856 22.33 -21.54 -30.40
N ASP A 857 21.29 -22.31 -30.09
CA ASP A 857 20.16 -22.56 -30.96
C ASP A 857 18.87 -22.59 -30.11
N PHE A 858 17.74 -22.56 -30.80
CA PHE A 858 16.40 -22.58 -30.20
C PHE A 858 15.55 -23.65 -30.87
N ALA A 859 16.11 -24.85 -31.11
CA ALA A 859 15.44 -25.91 -31.88
C ALA A 859 14.09 -26.37 -31.30
N TYR A 860 13.85 -26.11 -30.00
CA TYR A 860 12.58 -26.38 -29.32
C TYR A 860 11.53 -25.28 -29.54
N ILE A 861 11.88 -24.16 -30.20
CA ILE A 861 10.97 -23.08 -30.58
C ILE A 861 10.75 -23.15 -32.10
N ASP A 862 9.53 -22.89 -32.55
CA ASP A 862 9.21 -22.87 -33.97
C ASP A 862 10.12 -21.87 -34.75
N GLU A 863 10.73 -22.33 -35.85
CA GLU A 863 11.67 -21.51 -36.66
C GLU A 863 11.01 -20.25 -37.24
N SER A 864 9.69 -20.26 -37.45
CA SER A 864 8.96 -19.08 -37.92
C SER A 864 8.94 -17.95 -36.87
N VAL A 865 9.07 -18.29 -35.59
CA VAL A 865 9.11 -17.37 -34.45
C VAL A 865 10.53 -16.90 -34.18
N LEU A 866 11.46 -17.85 -34.02
CA LEU A 866 12.83 -17.56 -33.62
C LEU A 866 13.80 -18.50 -34.33
N LYS A 867 14.64 -17.93 -35.21
CA LYS A 867 15.71 -18.64 -35.89
C LYS A 867 17.05 -18.01 -35.55
N ALA A 868 17.98 -18.82 -35.05
CA ALA A 868 19.37 -18.43 -34.85
C ALA A 868 20.22 -19.01 -35.99
N GLU A 869 20.90 -18.16 -36.75
CA GLU A 869 21.81 -18.58 -37.82
C GLU A 869 23.20 -18.01 -37.53
N GLY A 870 24.21 -18.88 -37.43
CA GLY A 870 25.59 -18.45 -37.20
C GLY A 870 25.81 -17.63 -35.92
N ASN A 871 25.10 -17.97 -34.82
CA ASN A 871 25.05 -17.19 -33.57
C ASN A 871 24.50 -15.76 -33.74
N ASP A 872 23.72 -15.47 -34.78
CA ASP A 872 22.98 -14.21 -34.93
C ASP A 872 21.48 -14.46 -34.77
N VAL A 873 20.79 -13.57 -34.07
CA VAL A 873 19.33 -13.63 -33.90
C VAL A 873 18.76 -12.21 -33.92
N SER A 874 17.65 -12.04 -34.63
CA SER A 874 17.02 -10.72 -34.80
C SER A 874 15.98 -10.47 -33.72
N LEU A 875 16.41 -9.87 -32.61
CA LEU A 875 15.57 -9.52 -31.47
C LEU A 875 15.59 -8.01 -31.20
N TYR A 876 14.42 -7.39 -31.05
CA TYR A 876 14.31 -5.99 -30.64
C TYR A 876 14.88 -5.84 -29.23
N LYS A 877 15.93 -5.01 -29.12
CA LYS A 877 16.73 -4.81 -27.90
C LYS A 877 17.23 -6.12 -27.26
N TYR A 878 17.44 -7.18 -28.06
CA TYR A 878 17.81 -8.52 -27.58
C TYR A 878 16.76 -9.22 -26.70
N VAL A 879 15.50 -8.74 -26.70
CA VAL A 879 14.43 -9.30 -25.87
C VAL A 879 13.28 -9.87 -26.71
N PHE A 880 12.75 -9.11 -27.67
CA PHE A 880 11.49 -9.48 -28.35
C PHE A 880 11.68 -9.86 -29.82
N PRO A 881 11.08 -10.96 -30.30
CA PRO A 881 11.00 -11.24 -31.73
C PRO A 881 10.11 -10.20 -32.44
N PRO A 882 10.60 -9.43 -33.42
CA PRO A 882 9.86 -8.31 -34.01
C PRO A 882 8.68 -8.74 -34.90
N LYS A 883 8.66 -10.01 -35.34
CA LYS A 883 7.60 -10.58 -36.16
C LYS A 883 6.37 -11.03 -35.37
N LEU A 884 6.49 -11.12 -34.06
CA LEU A 884 5.46 -11.68 -33.20
C LEU A 884 4.42 -10.64 -32.82
N ASN A 885 3.15 -10.92 -33.10
CA ASN A 885 2.01 -10.09 -32.70
C ASN A 885 0.83 -10.99 -32.30
N PRO A 886 0.34 -10.95 -31.04
CA PRO A 886 0.79 -10.08 -29.94
C PRO A 886 2.19 -10.46 -29.38
N PRO A 887 2.93 -9.52 -28.73
CA PRO A 887 4.30 -9.74 -28.29
C PRO A 887 4.39 -10.52 -26.96
N THR A 888 4.02 -11.80 -26.98
CA THR A 888 3.91 -12.67 -25.80
C THR A 888 5.08 -13.64 -25.61
N LEU A 889 6.19 -13.48 -26.35
CA LEU A 889 7.44 -14.22 -26.12
C LEU A 889 8.61 -13.25 -25.95
N SER A 890 9.46 -13.53 -24.97
CA SER A 890 10.70 -12.79 -24.72
C SER A 890 11.89 -13.73 -24.49
N VAL A 891 13.07 -13.32 -24.91
CA VAL A 891 14.35 -14.00 -24.68
C VAL A 891 15.16 -13.17 -23.69
N ILE A 892 15.53 -13.76 -22.56
CA ILE A 892 16.23 -13.07 -21.48
C ILE A 892 17.62 -13.66 -21.32
N GLY A 893 18.63 -12.78 -21.21
CA GLY A 893 20.00 -13.18 -20.93
C GLY A 893 20.82 -13.59 -22.15
N LEU A 894 20.26 -13.51 -23.36
CA LEU A 894 20.98 -13.73 -24.62
C LEU A 894 21.79 -12.48 -25.03
N ILE A 895 22.72 -12.06 -24.18
CA ILE A 895 23.62 -10.93 -24.41
C ILE A 895 24.98 -11.17 -23.75
N GLN A 896 26.01 -10.48 -24.26
CA GLN A 896 27.36 -10.47 -23.70
C GLN A 896 27.78 -9.04 -23.34
N PRO A 897 27.44 -8.58 -22.13
CA PRO A 897 27.68 -7.20 -21.70
C PRO A 897 29.14 -6.94 -21.30
N LEU A 898 29.63 -5.72 -21.53
CA LEU A 898 30.82 -5.19 -20.84
C LEU A 898 30.42 -4.78 -19.41
N GLY A 899 30.11 -5.79 -18.57
CA GLY A 899 29.59 -5.63 -17.22
C GLY A 899 28.85 -6.89 -16.74
N ALA A 900 28.03 -6.75 -15.69
CA ALA A 900 27.32 -7.90 -15.11
C ALA A 900 26.01 -8.22 -15.86
N ILE A 901 25.75 -9.51 -16.05
CA ILE A 901 24.56 -10.01 -16.77
C ILE A 901 23.29 -10.04 -15.90
N MET A 902 23.41 -10.29 -14.59
CA MET A 902 22.25 -10.47 -13.71
C MET A 902 21.38 -9.20 -13.63
N PRO A 903 21.93 -7.98 -13.45
CA PRO A 903 21.12 -6.76 -13.49
C PRO A 903 20.45 -6.52 -14.83
N ILE A 904 21.14 -6.82 -15.94
CA ILE A 904 20.58 -6.62 -17.27
C ILE A 904 19.44 -7.61 -17.51
N SER A 905 19.61 -8.87 -17.12
CA SER A 905 18.54 -9.87 -17.18
C SER A 905 17.34 -9.42 -16.33
N GLU A 906 17.58 -8.89 -15.13
CA GLU A 906 16.51 -8.39 -14.27
C GLU A 906 15.74 -7.22 -14.92
N ILE A 907 16.43 -6.21 -15.46
CA ILE A 907 15.72 -5.08 -16.07
C ILE A 907 15.01 -5.47 -17.37
N MET A 908 15.56 -6.42 -18.13
CA MET A 908 14.87 -7.04 -19.27
C MET A 908 13.60 -7.76 -18.81
N CYS A 909 13.65 -8.52 -17.71
CA CYS A 909 12.48 -9.17 -17.14
C CYS A 909 11.41 -8.15 -16.69
N ARG A 910 11.82 -7.07 -16.01
CA ARG A 910 10.90 -5.99 -15.61
C ARG A 910 10.20 -5.34 -16.80
N TRP A 911 10.89 -5.22 -17.94
CA TRP A 911 10.28 -4.73 -19.17
C TRP A 911 9.38 -5.77 -19.82
N ALA A 912 9.83 -7.03 -19.92
CA ALA A 912 9.08 -8.12 -20.51
C ALA A 912 7.72 -8.35 -19.85
N THR A 913 7.70 -8.43 -18.52
CA THR A 913 6.45 -8.68 -17.77
C THR A 913 5.46 -7.53 -17.91
N ARG A 914 5.94 -6.30 -18.02
CA ARG A 914 5.10 -5.11 -18.27
C ARG A 914 4.52 -5.06 -19.67
N VAL A 915 5.25 -5.58 -20.67
CA VAL A 915 4.75 -5.77 -22.03
C VAL A 915 3.69 -6.87 -22.06
N PHE A 916 3.92 -8.01 -21.43
CA PHE A 916 2.94 -9.11 -21.34
C PHE A 916 1.63 -8.67 -20.66
N LYS A 917 1.74 -7.87 -19.59
CA LYS A 917 0.62 -7.25 -18.89
C LYS A 917 -0.08 -6.15 -19.70
N GLY A 918 0.52 -5.67 -20.79
CA GLY A 918 -0.02 -4.57 -21.61
C GLY A 918 0.18 -3.17 -21.03
N THR A 919 0.94 -3.01 -19.96
CA THR A 919 1.25 -1.70 -19.34
C THR A 919 2.33 -0.92 -20.07
N THR A 920 3.15 -1.62 -20.87
CA THR A 920 4.14 -1.04 -21.79
C THR A 920 3.88 -1.62 -23.18
N LYS A 921 3.94 -0.80 -24.24
CA LYS A 921 3.74 -1.26 -25.62
C LYS A 921 5.06 -1.23 -26.38
N LEU A 922 5.29 -2.22 -27.24
CA LEU A 922 6.40 -2.19 -28.19
C LEU A 922 6.10 -1.19 -29.32
N PRO A 923 7.13 -0.58 -29.92
CA PRO A 923 6.95 0.25 -31.09
C PRO A 923 6.50 -0.59 -32.31
N PRO A 924 6.00 0.07 -33.39
CA PRO A 924 5.65 -0.62 -34.63
C PRO A 924 6.80 -1.48 -35.19
N GLN A 925 6.46 -2.57 -35.87
CA GLN A 925 7.43 -3.55 -36.39
C GLN A 925 8.55 -2.92 -37.22
N GLY A 926 8.25 -1.94 -38.09
CA GLY A 926 9.27 -1.24 -38.87
C GLY A 926 10.34 -0.58 -38.00
N ALA A 927 9.92 0.13 -36.95
CA ALA A 927 10.84 0.78 -36.01
C ALA A 927 11.67 -0.24 -35.21
N MET A 928 11.11 -1.41 -34.89
CA MET A 928 11.88 -2.50 -34.27
C MET A 928 12.98 -3.02 -35.20
N PHE A 929 12.67 -3.25 -36.49
CA PHE A 929 13.67 -3.68 -37.47
C PHE A 929 14.73 -2.61 -37.75
N ASP A 930 14.35 -1.34 -37.81
CA ASP A 930 15.30 -0.23 -37.96
C ASP A 930 16.26 -0.15 -36.77
N ASN A 931 15.75 -0.33 -35.54
CA ASN A 931 16.58 -0.41 -34.35
C ASN A 931 17.58 -1.59 -34.41
N ILE A 932 17.11 -2.78 -34.81
CA ILE A 932 17.95 -3.97 -34.98
C ILE A 932 19.04 -3.70 -36.03
N ARG A 933 18.68 -3.15 -37.19
CA ARG A 933 19.62 -2.83 -38.27
C ARG A 933 20.65 -1.82 -37.80
N GLN A 934 20.22 -0.75 -37.13
CA GLN A 934 21.14 0.26 -36.60
C GLN A 934 22.10 -0.34 -35.57
N LYS A 935 21.61 -1.18 -34.66
CA LYS A 935 22.46 -1.81 -33.64
C LYS A 935 23.46 -2.80 -34.24
N LYS A 936 23.08 -3.54 -35.29
CA LYS A 936 24.00 -4.37 -36.07
C LYS A 936 25.08 -3.54 -36.76
N ILE A 937 24.73 -2.38 -37.33
CA ILE A 937 25.70 -1.44 -37.93
C ILE A 937 26.66 -0.92 -36.85
N ASP A 938 26.16 -0.48 -35.71
CA ASP A 938 26.99 0.06 -34.62
C ASP A 938 27.94 -1.00 -34.06
N ILE A 939 27.46 -2.25 -33.91
CA ILE A 939 28.31 -3.38 -33.53
C ILE A 939 29.38 -3.62 -34.59
N SER A 940 29.02 -3.65 -35.87
CA SER A 940 30.00 -3.90 -36.96
C SER A 940 31.10 -2.84 -37.06
N LYS A 941 30.81 -1.59 -36.65
CA LYS A 941 31.78 -0.49 -36.62
C LYS A 941 32.74 -0.57 -35.44
N ARG A 942 32.28 -1.08 -34.30
CA ARG A 942 33.04 -1.10 -33.04
C ARG A 942 33.76 -2.42 -32.81
N TYR A 943 33.04 -3.51 -33.03
CA TYR A 943 33.45 -4.87 -32.70
C TYR A 943 34.02 -5.58 -33.92
N TYR A 944 34.98 -6.45 -33.68
CA TYR A 944 35.53 -7.28 -34.73
C TYR A 944 34.49 -8.30 -35.25
N GLN A 945 34.36 -8.44 -36.57
CA GLN A 945 33.40 -9.37 -37.18
C GLN A 945 33.73 -10.83 -36.86
N SER A 946 33.02 -11.41 -35.90
CA SER A 946 33.14 -12.81 -35.50
C SER A 946 31.79 -13.32 -34.98
N PRO A 947 31.44 -14.62 -35.20
CA PRO A 947 30.25 -15.23 -34.62
C PRO A 947 30.15 -15.14 -33.09
N ARG A 948 31.26 -14.79 -32.41
CA ARG A 948 31.30 -14.57 -30.95
C ARG A 948 30.78 -13.19 -30.54
N GLN A 949 30.69 -12.22 -31.45
CA GLN A 949 30.49 -10.80 -31.12
C GLN A 949 29.10 -10.25 -31.50
N THR A 950 28.18 -11.13 -31.91
CA THR A 950 26.84 -10.80 -32.42
C THR A 950 25.89 -10.23 -31.36
N VAL A 951 26.13 -10.50 -30.07
CA VAL A 951 25.25 -10.13 -28.95
C VAL A 951 25.92 -9.21 -27.92
N GLN A 952 26.92 -8.43 -28.33
CA GLN A 952 27.65 -7.54 -27.42
C GLN A 952 26.91 -6.23 -27.10
N VAL A 953 26.96 -5.82 -25.83
CA VAL A 953 26.35 -4.58 -25.34
C VAL A 953 27.21 -3.88 -24.28
N ASP A 954 27.07 -2.55 -24.17
CA ASP A 954 27.59 -1.79 -23.02
C ASP A 954 26.60 -1.83 -21.86
N TYR A 955 27.11 -2.02 -20.64
CA TYR A 955 26.26 -2.18 -19.45
C TYR A 955 25.35 -0.97 -19.20
N ILE A 956 25.90 0.24 -19.06
CA ILE A 956 25.10 1.44 -18.72
C ILE A 956 24.13 1.78 -19.84
N THR A 957 24.59 1.76 -21.09
CA THR A 957 23.74 2.03 -22.25
C THR A 957 22.58 1.05 -22.31
N MET A 958 22.82 -0.26 -22.14
CA MET A 958 21.76 -1.26 -22.18
C MET A 958 20.78 -1.12 -21.01
N MET A 959 21.29 -0.91 -19.79
CA MET A 959 20.45 -0.69 -18.61
C MET A 959 19.56 0.55 -18.78
N ASP A 960 20.11 1.67 -19.23
CA ASP A 960 19.35 2.91 -19.47
C ASP A 960 18.34 2.76 -20.61
N ASP A 961 18.71 2.10 -21.72
CA ASP A 961 17.86 1.90 -22.90
C ASP A 961 16.61 1.07 -22.56
N VAL A 962 16.72 0.08 -21.67
CA VAL A 962 15.56 -0.66 -21.16
C VAL A 962 14.86 0.11 -20.03
N ALA A 963 15.60 0.81 -19.17
CA ALA A 963 15.02 1.57 -18.06
C ALA A 963 14.08 2.71 -18.51
N VAL A 964 14.34 3.29 -19.69
CA VAL A 964 13.48 4.31 -20.30
C VAL A 964 12.11 3.73 -20.66
N GLU A 965 12.05 2.52 -21.22
CA GLU A 965 10.80 1.86 -21.65
C GLU A 965 9.80 1.65 -20.50
N ILE A 966 10.31 1.55 -19.27
CA ILE A 966 9.51 1.30 -18.07
C ILE A 966 9.52 2.46 -17.08
N GLY A 967 10.15 3.59 -17.42
CA GLY A 967 10.17 4.81 -16.61
C GLY A 967 10.92 4.68 -15.28
N VAL A 968 11.99 3.87 -15.23
CA VAL A 968 12.79 3.61 -14.01
C VAL A 968 14.20 4.19 -14.09
N LYS A 969 14.55 4.82 -15.22
CA LYS A 969 15.82 5.53 -15.38
C LYS A 969 15.85 6.72 -14.40
N PRO A 970 16.91 6.87 -13.57
CA PRO A 970 17.02 8.00 -12.67
C PRO A 970 16.92 9.35 -13.39
N ASN A 971 15.96 10.19 -12.99
CA ASN A 971 15.87 11.57 -13.46
C ASN A 971 16.82 12.44 -12.65
N PHE A 972 18.01 12.72 -13.19
CA PHE A 972 19.05 13.49 -12.49
C PHE A 972 18.67 14.94 -12.23
N LYS A 973 17.83 15.58 -13.08
CA LYS A 973 17.30 16.94 -12.81
C LYS A 973 16.48 16.92 -11.51
N SER A 974 15.48 16.04 -11.44
CA SER A 974 14.65 15.89 -10.24
C SER A 974 15.46 15.46 -9.02
N LEU A 975 16.35 14.48 -9.19
CA LEU A 975 17.13 13.90 -8.09
C LEU A 975 18.07 14.94 -7.48
N PHE A 976 18.68 15.81 -8.29
CA PHE A 976 19.59 16.84 -7.82
C PHE A 976 18.90 17.88 -6.95
N PHE A 977 17.67 18.29 -7.30
CA PHE A 977 16.91 19.26 -6.48
C PHE A 977 16.30 18.64 -5.22
N SER A 978 16.00 17.33 -5.22
CA SER A 978 15.46 16.65 -4.03
C SER A 978 16.55 16.14 -3.07
N ASP A 979 17.67 15.64 -3.62
CA ASP A 979 18.75 15.00 -2.88
C ASP A 979 20.07 15.12 -3.70
N PRO A 980 20.74 16.28 -3.63
CA PRO A 980 21.94 16.54 -4.44
C PRO A 980 23.09 15.58 -4.10
N GLY A 981 23.19 15.13 -2.84
CA GLY A 981 24.19 14.16 -2.41
C GLY A 981 24.02 12.82 -3.10
N LEU A 982 22.78 12.32 -3.17
CA LEU A 982 22.46 11.08 -3.88
C LEU A 982 22.64 11.23 -5.40
N ALA A 983 22.28 12.38 -5.99
CA ALA A 983 22.48 12.65 -7.41
C ALA A 983 23.96 12.59 -7.80
N ILE A 984 24.83 13.26 -7.02
CA ILE A 984 26.28 13.23 -7.22
C ILE A 984 26.82 11.81 -7.07
N GLN A 985 26.39 11.06 -6.06
CA GLN A 985 26.80 9.67 -5.88
C GLN A 985 26.37 8.76 -7.04
N CYS A 986 25.17 8.94 -7.59
CA CYS A 986 24.68 8.14 -8.71
C CYS A 986 25.42 8.46 -10.02
N TYR A 987 25.82 9.72 -10.23
CA TYR A 987 26.49 10.15 -11.46
C TYR A 987 28.01 9.92 -11.45
N PHE A 988 28.67 10.26 -10.34
CA PHE A 988 30.14 10.17 -10.19
C PHE A 988 30.63 8.89 -9.50
N GLY A 989 29.75 8.21 -8.75
CA GLY A 989 30.02 6.90 -8.16
C GLY A 989 29.77 5.75 -9.14
N PRO A 990 29.94 4.49 -8.68
CA PRO A 990 29.66 3.31 -9.50
C PRO A 990 28.19 3.25 -9.90
N CYS A 991 27.92 2.87 -11.15
CA CYS A 991 26.57 2.68 -11.67
C CYS A 991 26.00 1.32 -11.22
N THR A 992 25.72 1.20 -9.93
CA THR A 992 25.16 -0.02 -9.34
C THR A 992 23.68 -0.22 -9.70
N PRO A 993 23.20 -1.47 -9.73
CA PRO A 993 21.83 -1.79 -10.15
C PRO A 993 20.75 -1.19 -9.25
N TYR A 994 21.08 -0.89 -7.98
CA TYR A 994 20.20 -0.19 -7.03
C TYR A 994 19.62 1.12 -7.59
N GLN A 995 20.36 1.82 -8.46
CA GLN A 995 19.93 3.09 -9.06
C GLN A 995 18.62 2.94 -9.84
N TYR A 996 18.38 1.78 -10.46
CA TYR A 996 17.16 1.50 -11.25
C TYR A 996 15.95 1.11 -10.40
N ARG A 997 16.06 1.20 -9.07
CA ARG A 997 14.98 1.03 -8.09
C ARG A 997 14.76 2.30 -7.24
N LEU A 998 15.40 3.43 -7.58
CA LEU A 998 15.20 4.71 -6.90
C LEU A 998 13.83 5.33 -7.16
N MET A 999 13.28 5.10 -8.36
CA MET A 999 12.02 5.66 -8.82
C MET A 999 11.33 4.75 -9.83
N GLY A 1000 10.10 5.11 -10.20
CA GLY A 1000 9.30 4.33 -11.13
C GLY A 1000 8.68 3.06 -10.53
N PRO A 1001 8.06 2.22 -11.37
CA PRO A 1001 7.43 0.97 -10.95
C PRO A 1001 8.43 0.02 -10.28
N GLY A 1002 8.04 -0.56 -9.14
CA GLY A 1002 8.90 -1.48 -8.38
C GLY A 1002 10.04 -0.80 -7.61
N ALA A 1003 9.96 0.52 -7.33
CA ALA A 1003 10.93 1.21 -6.51
C ALA A 1003 11.14 0.53 -5.13
N TRP A 1004 12.40 0.45 -4.70
CA TRP A 1004 12.80 -0.26 -3.48
C TRP A 1004 13.24 0.74 -2.39
N LYS A 1005 12.64 0.65 -1.21
CA LYS A 1005 12.92 1.57 -0.09
C LYS A 1005 14.39 1.55 0.34
N GLY A 1006 15.05 0.40 0.24
CA GLY A 1006 16.46 0.25 0.59
C GLY A 1006 17.45 0.75 -0.48
N ALA A 1007 16.98 1.18 -1.66
CA ALA A 1007 17.86 1.52 -2.79
C ALA A 1007 18.82 2.67 -2.45
N LYS A 1008 18.31 3.73 -1.82
CA LYS A 1008 19.13 4.87 -1.38
C LYS A 1008 20.20 4.44 -0.39
N GLU A 1009 19.82 3.70 0.65
CA GLU A 1009 20.75 3.20 1.66
C GLU A 1009 21.81 2.28 1.04
N ALA A 1010 21.41 1.39 0.13
CA ALA A 1010 22.32 0.51 -0.58
C ALA A 1010 23.37 1.29 -1.38
N ILE A 1011 22.97 2.35 -2.10
CA ILE A 1011 23.90 3.22 -2.84
C ILE A 1011 24.85 3.95 -1.90
N GLN A 1012 24.35 4.49 -0.79
CA GLN A 1012 25.17 5.24 0.17
C GLN A 1012 26.20 4.35 0.88
N THR A 1013 25.87 3.09 1.11
CA THR A 1013 26.70 2.14 1.88
C THR A 1013 27.48 1.15 1.01
N GLN A 1014 27.37 1.21 -0.32
CA GLN A 1014 28.02 0.26 -1.25
C GLN A 1014 29.55 0.21 -1.07
N MET A 1015 30.21 1.35 -0.90
CA MET A 1015 31.68 1.38 -0.72
C MET A 1015 32.12 0.78 0.61
N TYR A 1016 31.27 0.84 1.64
CA TYR A 1016 31.51 0.14 2.90
C TYR A 1016 31.46 -1.36 2.67
N ARG A 1017 30.43 -1.88 2.00
CA ARG A 1017 30.30 -3.32 1.69
C ARG A 1017 31.39 -3.85 0.76
N VAL A 1018 31.88 -3.03 -0.18
CA VAL A 1018 33.03 -3.36 -1.03
C VAL A 1018 34.31 -3.53 -0.21
N LYS A 1019 34.56 -2.64 0.76
CA LYS A 1019 35.78 -2.68 1.58
C LYS A 1019 35.72 -3.69 2.72
N TYR A 1020 34.52 -4.02 3.20
CA TYR A 1020 34.28 -4.90 4.34
C TYR A 1020 35.01 -6.25 4.26
N PRO A 1021 34.86 -7.06 3.18
CA PRO A 1021 35.48 -8.39 3.13
C PRO A 1021 37.00 -8.34 2.94
N THR A 1022 37.58 -7.20 2.56
CA THR A 1022 39.03 -7.03 2.37
C THR A 1022 39.73 -6.38 3.57
N LYS A 1023 39.03 -5.55 4.36
CA LYS A 1023 39.56 -4.92 5.59
C LYS A 1023 39.30 -5.82 6.80
N THR A 1024 39.77 -7.06 6.76
CA THR A 1024 39.57 -8.08 7.82
C THR A 1024 40.42 -7.85 9.07
N ARG A 1025 41.42 -6.97 8.99
CA ARG A 1025 42.26 -6.54 10.11
C ARG A 1025 42.24 -5.01 10.20
N ALA A 1026 42.07 -4.48 11.41
CA ALA A 1026 42.20 -3.05 11.66
C ALA A 1026 43.67 -2.62 11.57
N THR A 1027 43.92 -1.49 10.92
CA THR A 1027 45.23 -0.83 10.86
C THR A 1027 45.08 0.59 11.40
N HIS A 1028 46.13 1.14 12.02
CA HIS A 1028 46.18 2.57 12.31
C HIS A 1028 46.06 3.33 10.98
N GLU A 1029 45.14 4.28 10.90
CA GLU A 1029 45.01 5.16 9.73
C GLU A 1029 46.10 6.23 9.85
N ASP A 1030 47.20 6.06 9.12
CA ASP A 1030 48.04 7.22 8.80
C ASP A 1030 47.24 8.08 7.81
N ASP A 1031 47.00 9.34 8.20
CA ASP A 1031 46.42 10.38 7.35
C ASP A 1031 47.35 10.65 6.17
N ASP A 1032 47.28 9.82 5.13
CA ASP A 1032 48.23 9.91 4.02
C ASP A 1032 47.92 11.12 3.11
N ALA A 1033 48.78 12.11 3.26
CA ALA A 1033 49.33 13.04 2.27
C ALA A 1033 48.43 13.55 1.12
N GLY A 1034 47.93 14.78 1.30
CA GLY A 1034 48.28 15.89 0.42
C GLY A 1034 48.04 15.76 -1.10
N ILE A 1035 46.78 15.88 -1.53
CA ILE A 1035 46.47 16.61 -2.77
C ILE A 1035 45.94 17.97 -2.33
N SER A 1036 46.59 19.05 -2.79
CA SER A 1036 46.21 20.44 -2.51
C SER A 1036 44.69 20.62 -2.54
N SER A 1037 44.14 21.20 -1.48
CA SER A 1037 42.72 21.53 -1.31
C SER A 1037 42.15 22.27 -2.52
N ILE A 1038 42.99 23.04 -3.22
CA ILE A 1038 42.64 23.83 -4.42
C ILE A 1038 42.38 22.93 -5.63
N LEU A 1039 43.17 21.86 -5.82
CA LEU A 1039 42.96 20.92 -6.94
C LEU A 1039 41.67 20.11 -6.75
N LYS A 1040 41.34 19.77 -5.50
CA LYS A 1040 40.05 19.14 -5.16
C LYS A 1040 38.88 20.07 -5.45
N VAL A 1041 38.99 21.35 -5.09
CA VAL A 1041 37.96 22.38 -5.36
C VAL A 1041 37.81 22.64 -6.87
N LEU A 1042 38.90 22.72 -7.64
CA LEU A 1042 38.87 22.89 -9.10
C LEU A 1042 38.24 21.69 -9.80
N VAL A 1043 38.59 20.46 -9.40
CA VAL A 1043 37.96 19.24 -9.96
C VAL A 1043 36.48 19.21 -9.62
N VAL A 1044 36.09 19.59 -8.39
CA VAL A 1044 34.68 19.69 -7.97
C VAL A 1044 33.94 20.76 -8.77
N LEU A 1045 34.54 21.93 -9.02
CA LEU A 1045 33.96 23.01 -9.83
C LEU A 1045 33.77 22.58 -11.29
N VAL A 1046 34.76 21.93 -11.90
CA VAL A 1046 34.67 21.39 -13.27
C VAL A 1046 33.60 20.29 -13.36
N VAL A 1047 33.51 19.43 -12.34
CA VAL A 1047 32.48 18.38 -12.21
C VAL A 1047 31.08 18.98 -12.06
N ILE A 1048 30.91 20.01 -11.23
CA ILE A 1048 29.64 20.71 -11.04
C ILE A 1048 29.25 21.43 -12.34
N LEU A 1049 30.18 22.11 -13.02
CA LEU A 1049 29.93 22.79 -14.29
C LEU A 1049 29.59 21.80 -15.42
N ALA A 1050 30.28 20.68 -15.51
CA ALA A 1050 29.98 19.62 -16.49
C ALA A 1050 28.63 18.93 -16.20
N PHE A 1051 28.26 18.79 -14.92
CA PHE A 1051 26.97 18.26 -14.51
C PHE A 1051 25.83 19.26 -14.81
N LEU A 1052 26.01 20.54 -14.51
CA LEU A 1052 25.05 21.60 -14.83
C LEU A 1052 24.89 21.78 -16.35
N TRP A 1053 25.97 21.63 -17.13
CA TRP A 1053 25.93 21.68 -18.60
C TRP A 1053 25.11 20.53 -19.21
N ASN A 1054 25.14 19.34 -18.62
CA ASN A 1054 24.32 18.18 -19.06
C ASN A 1054 22.90 18.18 -18.48
N LEU A 1055 22.60 19.07 -17.53
CA LEU A 1055 21.26 19.28 -16.94
C LEU A 1055 20.45 20.37 -17.66
N LEU A 1056 21.07 21.20 -18.49
CA LEU A 1056 20.38 22.05 -19.45
C LEU A 1056 20.01 21.19 -20.65
#